data_AF-A0A378HXK6-F1
#
_entry.id   AF-A0A378HXK6-F1
#
_cell.length_a   1.000
_cell.length_b   1.000
_cell.length_c   1.000
_cell.angle_alpha   90.00
_cell.angle_beta   90.00
_cell.angle_gamma   90.00
#
_symmetry.space_group_name_H-M   'P 1'
#
loop_
_entity.id
_entity.type
_entity.pdbx_description
1 polymer ?
#
loop_
_entity_poly.entity_id
_entity_poly.type
_entity_poly.pdbx_seq_one_letter_code
_entity_poly.pdbx_strand_id
1 'polypeptide(L)'
;MEKTILRVAEEIELTNTLLDSLKGILGSDFVIKRYSTNASSASNLESSYSERIKSLSQSFQFIAKAVPSQAKKEELNAYLSWCLNACNIESGKTLHDYEDVLARFTAFLIDGLLDYWKEFASLDEAEAKKLAIEMLNRAEQYIIMQEGRPNLATLSMETTFGESKCILQWDKSLPPYTEETLNELQAIKENSLGVTPEWFRELSPISQIYIHASEVQPSTINALKSNLTILEAAWKYVKANMEPAPLLKDLESIAEDKIPVPSWFSQLSNGQQRVFRELASRAVKEGIDCIDSQFTEIRDSLVRVDLINYKDVCNLPYWFLRLPAYEQLFLKKILSESEKVEDVVSYLPSRLRSLPLLANFGEHELLFLYPNGKVKKLGKPRLRSSHLSSRDLEREPANLGQEHSNRNVKQICKYLGESQALFIQTLISPIALPSQLLPDPLLDKHRRHATERLRRELNDIEIYTSNHPLNVAKYVLQTGSYNKECLAILNRAREELLIHNINKQVDQLGIDSQFTNHILSLLALAYAYPKAFNSIRQFINKPKMAEEVGSFAYDDFIKQVFSENAIPEIFNSDLWVEQELDSNKVKQSLDYITTLKSTKPLAFNLATRLTDLAQLYAEYYNVLNSGYGTATIFDYRGRELWLSSLENLIMMYTNGLSYGSCVSGKDRKALELIHTDAMLIYHEIYGAWPSFFDGKEARENFERIVSDLYVTRHAHVHAARGADGAAGIKTPSNYLPKDITEGIKKKAGKQALEIDDRLATNNEVRRIVGLTTHLKPGYARCVVAAMRLSEQNQEQILEKIKLLIGEKSYWQKQLSYRIFVNASPKGIAKIQQVFDEVAVLEELPAGIKTRMLADIYHTVLNRPKDSELRNGGTKALYSIILNLYNSTGSNTEAKDALQKLQEIKAKSFEDNIKDITHTLTY
;
A
#
# COMPACT_ATOMS: atom_id res chain seq x y z
N MET A 1 -8.96 20.95 -10.49
CA MET A 1 -8.57 21.28 -9.10
C MET A 1 -8.83 20.05 -8.25
N GLU A 2 -7.88 19.67 -7.41
CA GLU A 2 -8.02 18.51 -6.54
C GLU A 2 -9.00 18.82 -5.41
N LYS A 3 -10.11 18.08 -5.39
CA LYS A 3 -11.16 18.22 -4.37
C LYS A 3 -10.64 17.77 -3.01
N THR A 4 -10.76 18.58 -1.96
CA THR A 4 -10.41 18.15 -0.61
C THR A 4 -11.62 17.50 0.08
N ILE A 5 -11.42 16.38 0.79
CA ILE A 5 -12.43 15.78 1.67
C ILE A 5 -12.07 16.14 3.11
N LEU A 6 -12.92 16.94 3.74
CA LEU A 6 -12.84 17.25 5.16
C LEU A 6 -13.74 16.29 5.95
N ARG A 7 -13.14 15.37 6.69
CA ARG A 7 -13.84 14.51 7.63
C ARG A 7 -14.02 15.24 8.95
N VAL A 8 -15.24 15.31 9.47
CA VAL A 8 -15.56 16.03 10.71
C VAL A 8 -16.28 15.07 11.65
N ALA A 9 -15.81 14.96 12.89
CA ALA A 9 -16.45 14.11 13.87
C ALA A 9 -17.92 14.56 14.10
N GLU A 10 -18.81 13.63 14.40
CA GLU A 10 -20.25 13.90 14.55
C GLU A 10 -20.54 14.95 15.62
N GLU A 11 -19.74 14.99 16.68
CA GLU A 11 -19.83 15.90 17.81
C GLU A 11 -19.33 17.33 17.54
N ILE A 12 -18.68 17.59 16.40
CA ILE A 12 -18.09 18.91 16.11
C ILE A 12 -19.09 19.79 15.36
N GLU A 13 -19.47 20.90 15.97
CA GLU A 13 -20.18 21.98 15.28
C GLU A 13 -19.16 22.91 14.58
N LEU A 14 -19.33 23.10 13.27
CA LEU A 14 -18.48 23.99 12.49
C LEU A 14 -19.00 25.42 12.61
N THR A 15 -18.40 26.22 13.49
CA THR A 15 -18.67 27.66 13.55
C THR A 15 -18.18 28.35 12.28
N ASN A 16 -18.74 29.52 11.97
CA ASN A 16 -18.29 30.31 10.81
C ASN A 16 -16.78 30.61 10.88
N THR A 17 -16.29 30.96 12.07
CA THR A 17 -14.87 31.22 12.32
C THR A 17 -14.00 30.00 12.01
N LEU A 18 -14.39 28.82 12.48
CA LEU A 18 -13.66 27.59 12.19
C LEU A 18 -13.71 27.24 10.71
N LEU A 19 -14.86 27.44 10.07
CA LEU A 19 -15.04 27.21 8.64
C LEU A 19 -14.15 28.15 7.80
N ASP A 20 -14.01 29.40 8.21
CA ASP A 20 -13.13 30.37 7.54
C ASP A 20 -11.66 30.00 7.70
N SER A 21 -11.23 29.58 8.90
CA SER A 21 -9.88 29.03 9.11
C SER A 21 -9.64 27.79 8.23
N LEU A 22 -10.61 26.88 8.14
CA LEU A 22 -10.52 25.69 7.30
C LEU A 22 -10.44 26.04 5.81
N LYS A 23 -11.20 27.03 5.34
CA LYS A 23 -11.09 27.53 3.95
C LYS A 23 -9.72 28.15 3.67
N GLY A 24 -9.14 28.85 4.65
CA GLY A 24 -7.79 29.39 4.54
C GLY A 24 -6.70 28.32 4.44
N ILE A 25 -6.92 27.14 5.04
CA ILE A 25 -5.96 26.03 5.03
C ILE A 25 -6.15 25.09 3.84
N LEU A 26 -7.41 24.68 3.60
CA LEU A 26 -7.78 23.60 2.67
C LEU A 26 -8.20 24.12 1.28
N GLY A 27 -8.32 25.44 1.13
CA GLY A 27 -9.00 26.08 -0.01
C GLY A 27 -10.51 26.15 0.18
N SER A 28 -11.20 26.85 -0.71
CA SER A 28 -12.66 27.02 -0.66
C SER A 28 -13.45 25.81 -1.17
N ASP A 29 -12.82 24.92 -1.94
CA ASP A 29 -13.46 23.76 -2.56
C ASP A 29 -13.15 22.46 -1.79
N PHE A 30 -13.90 22.23 -0.72
CA PHE A 30 -13.86 20.95 0.00
C PHE A 30 -15.27 20.42 0.30
N VAL A 31 -15.38 19.09 0.41
CA VAL A 31 -16.60 18.41 0.82
C VAL A 31 -16.47 17.91 2.23
N ILE A 32 -17.46 18.25 3.05
CA ILE A 32 -17.58 17.80 4.43
C ILE A 32 -18.19 16.39 4.44
N LYS A 33 -17.55 15.46 5.15
CA LYS A 33 -18.10 14.14 5.47
C LYS A 33 -18.09 13.93 6.98
N ARG A 34 -19.20 13.48 7.55
CA ARG A 34 -19.26 13.12 8.97
C ARG A 34 -18.64 11.75 9.21
N TYR A 35 -18.02 11.54 10.38
CA TYR A 35 -17.56 10.23 10.81
C TYR A 35 -17.80 10.03 12.30
N SER A 36 -18.03 8.76 12.67
CA SER A 36 -18.11 8.32 14.06
C SER A 36 -16.79 7.68 14.49
N THR A 37 -16.41 7.87 15.74
CA THR A 37 -15.24 7.21 16.36
C THR A 37 -15.50 5.74 16.72
N ASN A 38 -16.76 5.29 16.71
CA ASN A 38 -17.10 3.89 16.93
C ASN A 38 -16.89 3.05 15.66
N ALA A 39 -15.66 2.58 15.45
CA ALA A 39 -15.26 1.84 14.27
C ALA A 39 -15.98 0.50 14.08
N SER A 40 -16.51 -0.09 15.16
CA SER A 40 -17.19 -1.40 15.16
C SER A 40 -18.67 -1.36 14.80
N SER A 41 -19.22 -0.20 14.43
CA SER A 41 -20.62 -0.14 14.00
C SER A 41 -20.85 -0.97 12.73
N ALA A 42 -21.94 -1.73 12.70
CA ALA A 42 -22.34 -2.51 11.52
C ALA A 42 -22.44 -1.65 10.26
N SER A 43 -22.81 -0.36 10.40
CA SER A 43 -22.86 0.61 9.31
C SER A 43 -21.52 0.88 8.63
N ASN A 44 -20.41 0.86 9.37
CA ASN A 44 -19.08 1.09 8.82
C ASN A 44 -18.59 -0.11 7.99
N LEU A 45 -18.91 -1.33 8.43
CA LEU A 45 -18.63 -2.55 7.68
C LEU A 45 -19.46 -2.59 6.39
N GLU A 46 -20.77 -2.39 6.48
CA GLU A 46 -21.68 -2.35 5.34
C GLU A 46 -21.18 -1.39 4.24
N SER A 47 -20.83 -0.16 4.63
CA SER A 47 -20.28 0.84 3.70
C SER A 47 -18.97 0.38 3.07
N SER A 48 -18.03 -0.17 3.85
CA SER A 48 -16.73 -0.63 3.34
C SER A 48 -16.88 -1.76 2.32
N TYR A 49 -17.73 -2.76 2.60
CA TYR A 49 -17.96 -3.87 1.69
C TYR A 49 -18.75 -3.45 0.44
N SER A 50 -19.70 -2.52 0.57
CA SER A 50 -20.43 -1.95 -0.56
C SER A 50 -19.51 -1.16 -1.49
N GLU A 51 -18.62 -0.34 -0.95
CA GLU A 51 -17.59 0.38 -1.72
C GLU A 51 -16.64 -0.60 -2.43
N ARG A 52 -16.25 -1.68 -1.77
CA ARG A 52 -15.40 -2.73 -2.36
C ARG A 52 -16.07 -3.41 -3.56
N ILE A 53 -17.33 -3.83 -3.42
CA ILE A 53 -18.13 -4.43 -4.50
C ILE A 53 -18.26 -3.45 -5.67
N LYS A 54 -18.56 -2.19 -5.39
CA LYS A 54 -18.66 -1.14 -6.42
C LYS A 54 -17.33 -0.96 -7.17
N SER A 55 -16.22 -0.87 -6.45
CA SER A 55 -14.88 -0.72 -7.03
C SER A 55 -14.51 -1.89 -7.95
N LEU A 56 -14.77 -3.12 -7.51
CA LEU A 56 -14.52 -4.32 -8.31
C LEU A 56 -15.47 -4.43 -9.52
N SER A 57 -16.72 -4.00 -9.38
CA SER A 57 -17.68 -3.89 -10.48
C SER A 57 -17.19 -2.93 -11.57
N GLN A 58 -16.73 -1.73 -11.17
CA GLN A 58 -16.14 -0.75 -12.09
C GLN A 58 -14.87 -1.31 -12.76
N SER A 59 -14.07 -2.07 -12.02
CA SER A 59 -12.88 -2.76 -12.54
C SER A 59 -13.21 -3.75 -13.65
N PHE A 60 -14.24 -4.58 -13.47
CA PHE A 60 -14.71 -5.49 -14.51
C PHE A 60 -15.23 -4.74 -15.75
N GLN A 61 -15.99 -3.66 -15.55
CA GLN A 61 -16.46 -2.81 -16.67
C GLN A 61 -15.29 -2.16 -17.42
N PHE A 62 -14.26 -1.74 -16.72
CA PHE A 62 -13.06 -1.17 -17.34
C PHE A 62 -12.32 -2.22 -18.16
N ILE A 63 -12.16 -3.45 -17.66
CA ILE A 63 -11.60 -4.56 -18.43
C ILE A 63 -12.39 -4.79 -19.71
N ALA A 64 -13.71 -4.85 -19.64
CA ALA A 64 -14.59 -5.00 -20.81
C ALA A 64 -14.46 -3.87 -21.85
N LYS A 65 -14.00 -2.68 -21.43
CA LYS A 65 -13.74 -1.54 -22.33
C LYS A 65 -12.31 -1.52 -22.86
N ALA A 66 -11.34 -1.98 -22.09
CA ALA A 66 -9.91 -1.85 -22.38
C ALA A 66 -9.33 -3.07 -23.09
N VAL A 67 -9.84 -4.27 -22.81
CA VAL A 67 -9.31 -5.53 -23.33
C VAL A 67 -10.37 -6.25 -24.16
N PRO A 68 -10.08 -6.61 -25.43
CA PRO A 68 -11.04 -7.28 -26.30
C PRO A 68 -11.55 -8.61 -25.70
N SER A 69 -12.87 -8.74 -25.59
CA SER A 69 -13.55 -9.96 -25.11
C SER A 69 -14.19 -10.75 -26.26
N GLN A 70 -14.54 -12.01 -26.00
CA GLN A 70 -15.33 -12.86 -26.90
C GLN A 70 -16.83 -12.58 -26.83
N ALA A 71 -17.32 -11.99 -25.74
CA ALA A 71 -18.73 -11.67 -25.54
C ALA A 71 -19.11 -10.30 -26.11
N LYS A 72 -20.41 -10.13 -26.37
CA LYS A 72 -20.96 -8.82 -26.66
C LYS A 72 -21.01 -7.97 -25.39
N LYS A 73 -20.89 -6.65 -25.55
CA LYS A 73 -20.91 -5.70 -24.43
C LYS A 73 -22.21 -5.79 -23.62
N GLU A 74 -23.34 -6.00 -24.29
CA GLU A 74 -24.66 -6.11 -23.67
C GLU A 74 -24.75 -7.36 -22.77
N GLU A 75 -24.14 -8.47 -23.21
CA GLU A 75 -24.09 -9.73 -22.45
C GLU A 75 -23.27 -9.57 -21.17
N LEU A 76 -22.07 -8.96 -21.27
CA LEU A 76 -21.22 -8.69 -20.10
C LEU A 76 -21.88 -7.72 -19.11
N ASN A 77 -22.57 -6.69 -19.61
CA ASN A 77 -23.31 -5.77 -18.76
C ASN A 77 -24.47 -6.47 -18.04
N ALA A 78 -25.23 -7.31 -18.74
CA ALA A 78 -26.33 -8.07 -18.14
C ALA A 78 -25.81 -9.05 -17.07
N TYR A 79 -24.69 -9.74 -17.35
CA TYR A 79 -24.02 -10.61 -16.39
C TYR A 79 -23.58 -9.85 -15.13
N LEU A 80 -22.94 -8.70 -15.29
CA LEU A 80 -22.51 -7.87 -14.17
C LEU A 80 -23.68 -7.35 -13.34
N SER A 81 -24.76 -6.91 -13.99
CA SER A 81 -25.99 -6.51 -13.30
C SER A 81 -26.58 -7.65 -12.47
N TRP A 82 -26.58 -8.87 -13.00
CA TRP A 82 -26.97 -10.05 -12.22
C TRP A 82 -26.04 -10.30 -11.03
N CYS A 83 -24.72 -10.19 -11.20
CA CYS A 83 -23.75 -10.38 -10.12
C CYS A 83 -24.01 -9.41 -8.96
N LEU A 84 -24.28 -8.14 -9.26
CA LEU A 84 -24.60 -7.13 -8.25
C LEU A 84 -25.89 -7.48 -7.49
N ASN A 85 -26.93 -7.89 -8.21
CA ASN A 85 -28.21 -8.28 -7.59
C ASN A 85 -28.08 -9.56 -6.75
N ALA A 86 -27.28 -10.53 -7.19
CA ALA A 86 -27.06 -11.80 -6.51
C ALA A 86 -26.18 -11.67 -5.25
N CYS A 87 -25.42 -10.57 -5.12
CA CYS A 87 -24.52 -10.30 -4.01
C CYS A 87 -24.87 -8.99 -3.31
N ASN A 88 -26.16 -8.74 -3.09
CA ASN A 88 -26.60 -7.56 -2.36
C ASN A 88 -26.14 -7.60 -0.89
N ILE A 89 -25.69 -6.46 -0.40
CA ILE A 89 -25.24 -6.29 0.98
C ILE A 89 -26.45 -5.96 1.84
N GLU A 90 -26.74 -6.79 2.84
CA GLU A 90 -27.82 -6.56 3.81
C GLU A 90 -27.28 -5.84 5.06
N SER A 91 -28.05 -4.92 5.61
CA SER A 91 -27.68 -4.20 6.84
C SER A 91 -27.66 -5.12 8.06
N GLY A 92 -26.77 -4.83 9.01
CA GLY A 92 -26.73 -5.52 10.32
C GLY A 92 -26.13 -6.92 10.31
N LYS A 93 -25.44 -7.33 9.24
CA LYS A 93 -24.76 -8.63 9.15
C LYS A 93 -23.42 -8.64 9.88
N THR A 94 -22.88 -9.83 10.11
CA THR A 94 -21.58 -10.01 10.74
C THR A 94 -20.44 -9.76 9.74
N LEU A 95 -19.22 -9.60 10.25
CA LEU A 95 -18.01 -9.50 9.41
C LEU A 95 -17.91 -10.71 8.45
N HIS A 96 -18.16 -11.91 8.94
CA HIS A 96 -18.07 -13.15 8.16
C HIS A 96 -19.09 -13.19 7.01
N ASP A 97 -20.32 -12.75 7.26
CA ASP A 97 -21.36 -12.69 6.23
C ASP A 97 -20.97 -11.72 5.10
N TYR A 98 -20.42 -10.54 5.46
CA TYR A 98 -19.93 -9.58 4.48
C TYR A 98 -18.73 -10.08 3.69
N GLU A 99 -17.80 -10.79 4.34
CA GLU A 99 -16.67 -11.45 3.69
C GLU A 99 -17.14 -12.47 2.65
N ASP A 100 -18.11 -13.33 2.99
CA ASP A 100 -18.63 -14.35 2.08
C ASP A 100 -19.35 -13.71 0.88
N VAL A 101 -20.14 -12.65 1.09
CA VAL A 101 -20.77 -11.90 0.00
C VAL A 101 -19.72 -11.31 -0.95
N LEU A 102 -18.68 -10.66 -0.42
CA LEU A 102 -17.59 -10.11 -1.24
C LEU A 102 -16.83 -11.19 -1.99
N ALA A 103 -16.56 -12.33 -1.34
CA ALA A 103 -15.86 -13.45 -1.94
C ALA A 103 -16.63 -14.05 -3.12
N ARG A 104 -17.93 -14.28 -2.96
CA ARG A 104 -18.82 -14.75 -4.03
C ARG A 104 -18.91 -13.75 -5.18
N PHE A 105 -19.12 -12.46 -4.86
CA PHE A 105 -19.18 -11.41 -5.88
C PHE A 105 -17.89 -11.38 -6.71
N THR A 106 -16.75 -11.37 -6.02
CA THR A 106 -15.44 -11.36 -6.67
C THR A 106 -15.24 -12.62 -7.52
N ALA A 107 -15.63 -13.80 -7.02
CA ALA A 107 -15.53 -15.04 -7.78
C ALA A 107 -16.34 -15.00 -9.08
N PHE A 108 -17.56 -14.45 -9.07
CA PHE A 108 -18.35 -14.26 -10.28
C PHE A 108 -17.63 -13.36 -11.31
N LEU A 109 -17.01 -12.26 -10.88
CA LEU A 109 -16.24 -11.42 -11.79
C LEU A 109 -15.07 -12.18 -12.42
N ILE A 110 -14.34 -12.96 -11.63
CA ILE A 110 -13.21 -13.77 -12.11
C ILE A 110 -13.69 -14.88 -13.05
N ASP A 111 -14.79 -15.57 -12.75
CA ASP A 111 -15.38 -16.57 -13.64
C ASP A 111 -15.80 -15.91 -14.97
N GLY A 112 -16.33 -14.69 -14.95
CA GLY A 112 -16.59 -13.89 -16.14
C GLY A 112 -15.34 -13.62 -16.97
N LEU A 113 -14.21 -13.29 -16.33
CA LEU A 113 -12.93 -13.10 -17.04
C LEU A 113 -12.45 -14.39 -17.70
N LEU A 114 -12.42 -15.49 -16.93
CA LEU A 114 -11.99 -16.81 -17.41
C LEU A 114 -12.84 -17.29 -18.59
N ASP A 115 -14.13 -17.00 -18.59
CA ASP A 115 -15.08 -17.48 -19.57
C ASP A 115 -15.11 -16.67 -20.87
N TYR A 116 -14.76 -15.38 -20.84
CA TYR A 116 -14.99 -14.48 -21.97
C TYR A 116 -13.73 -13.89 -22.60
N TRP A 117 -12.53 -14.15 -22.07
CA TRP A 117 -11.27 -13.67 -22.64
C TRP A 117 -10.39 -14.81 -23.14
N LYS A 118 -9.93 -14.69 -24.40
CA LYS A 118 -9.16 -15.74 -25.10
C LYS A 118 -7.84 -16.08 -24.42
N GLU A 119 -7.21 -15.08 -23.79
CA GLU A 119 -5.89 -15.21 -23.16
C GLU A 119 -5.86 -16.27 -22.05
N PHE A 120 -7.00 -16.60 -21.44
CA PHE A 120 -7.09 -17.63 -20.41
C PHE A 120 -7.25 -19.04 -20.99
N ALA A 121 -7.74 -19.18 -22.22
CA ALA A 121 -8.05 -20.49 -22.81
C ALA A 121 -6.81 -21.34 -23.14
N SER A 122 -5.65 -20.70 -23.28
CA SER A 122 -4.37 -21.37 -23.57
C SER A 122 -3.54 -21.70 -22.32
N LEU A 123 -3.97 -21.26 -21.15
CA LEU A 123 -3.23 -21.43 -19.89
C LEU A 123 -3.75 -22.63 -19.11
N ASP A 124 -2.94 -23.18 -18.21
CA ASP A 124 -3.45 -24.12 -17.22
C ASP A 124 -4.43 -23.42 -16.26
N GLU A 125 -5.35 -24.18 -15.65
CA GLU A 125 -6.42 -23.60 -14.84
C GLU A 125 -5.89 -22.77 -13.65
N ALA A 126 -4.77 -23.17 -13.03
CA ALA A 126 -4.21 -22.46 -11.90
C ALA A 126 -3.55 -21.14 -12.33
N GLU A 127 -2.81 -21.15 -13.44
CA GLU A 127 -2.23 -19.96 -14.05
C GLU A 127 -3.31 -19.00 -14.57
N ALA A 128 -4.34 -19.51 -15.24
CA ALA A 128 -5.48 -18.74 -15.72
C ALA A 128 -6.19 -18.02 -14.56
N LYS A 129 -6.50 -18.72 -13.46
CA LYS A 129 -7.10 -18.12 -12.26
C LYS A 129 -6.21 -17.04 -11.66
N LYS A 130 -4.91 -17.30 -11.53
CA LYS A 130 -3.95 -16.33 -10.98
C LYS A 130 -3.90 -15.08 -11.85
N LEU A 131 -3.85 -15.22 -13.17
CA LEU A 131 -3.79 -14.11 -14.11
C LEU A 131 -5.11 -13.31 -14.12
N ALA A 132 -6.27 -13.97 -14.12
CA ALA A 132 -7.57 -13.30 -14.07
C ALA A 132 -7.74 -12.49 -12.77
N ILE A 133 -7.31 -13.05 -11.63
CA ILE A 133 -7.28 -12.34 -10.35
C ILE A 133 -6.38 -11.11 -10.41
N GLU A 134 -5.18 -11.23 -10.99
CA GLU A 134 -4.25 -10.11 -11.13
C GLU A 134 -4.79 -9.06 -12.10
N MET A 135 -5.43 -9.46 -13.20
CA MET A 135 -6.05 -8.57 -14.17
C MET A 135 -7.14 -7.71 -13.51
N LEU A 136 -8.04 -8.31 -12.72
CA LEU A 136 -9.05 -7.57 -11.94
C LEU A 136 -8.41 -6.63 -10.92
N ASN A 137 -7.38 -7.11 -10.21
CA ASN A 137 -6.64 -6.33 -9.22
C ASN A 137 -5.94 -5.12 -9.85
N ARG A 138 -5.38 -5.25 -11.07
CA ARG A 138 -4.70 -4.18 -11.79
C ARG A 138 -5.68 -3.20 -12.42
N ALA A 139 -6.77 -3.68 -13.01
CA ALA A 139 -7.82 -2.83 -13.56
C ALA A 139 -8.31 -1.79 -12.54
N GLU A 140 -8.56 -2.23 -11.31
CA GLU A 140 -8.94 -1.35 -10.20
C GLU A 140 -7.90 -0.24 -9.94
N GLN A 141 -6.61 -0.60 -9.98
CA GLN A 141 -5.53 0.34 -9.73
C GLN A 141 -5.40 1.39 -10.84
N TYR A 142 -5.61 1.00 -12.09
CA TYR A 142 -5.60 1.92 -13.24
C TYR A 142 -6.81 2.86 -13.23
N ILE A 143 -7.98 2.40 -12.79
CA ILE A 143 -9.14 3.29 -12.57
C ILE A 143 -8.81 4.31 -11.48
N ILE A 144 -8.31 3.86 -10.33
CA ILE A 144 -7.96 4.75 -9.22
C ILE A 144 -6.90 5.78 -9.64
N MET A 145 -5.93 5.37 -10.47
CA MET A 145 -4.94 6.29 -11.05
C MET A 145 -5.62 7.33 -11.95
N GLN A 146 -6.49 6.90 -12.87
CA GLN A 146 -7.25 7.78 -13.78
C GLN A 146 -8.15 8.78 -13.03
N GLU A 147 -8.81 8.35 -11.96
CA GLU A 147 -9.68 9.20 -11.14
C GLU A 147 -8.88 10.22 -10.30
N GLY A 148 -7.60 9.96 -10.07
CA GLY A 148 -6.75 10.72 -9.17
C GLY A 148 -7.11 10.50 -7.71
N ARG A 149 -6.63 11.37 -6.82
CA ARG A 149 -6.90 11.26 -5.39
C ARG A 149 -7.25 12.61 -4.77
N PRO A 150 -8.37 12.71 -4.03
CA PRO A 150 -8.67 13.89 -3.25
C PRO A 150 -7.72 14.03 -2.06
N ASN A 151 -7.37 15.27 -1.72
CA ASN A 151 -6.72 15.58 -0.44
C ASN A 151 -7.62 15.13 0.72
N LEU A 152 -7.02 14.68 1.82
CA LEU A 152 -7.76 14.19 2.98
C LEU A 152 -7.43 15.01 4.21
N ALA A 153 -8.45 15.66 4.77
CA ALA A 153 -8.39 16.32 6.05
C ALA A 153 -9.28 15.59 7.06
N THR A 154 -8.88 15.51 8.32
CA THR A 154 -9.72 14.96 9.40
C THR A 154 -9.63 15.86 10.62
N LEU A 155 -10.79 16.38 11.00
CA LEU A 155 -11.00 17.23 12.16
C LEU A 155 -11.52 16.37 13.32
N SER A 156 -10.83 16.44 14.45
CA SER A 156 -11.19 15.77 15.71
C SER A 156 -11.10 16.76 16.88
N MET A 157 -11.78 16.46 17.98
CA MET A 157 -11.74 17.30 19.18
C MET A 157 -10.59 16.92 20.08
N GLU A 158 -9.96 17.92 20.67
CA GLU A 158 -9.08 17.76 21.81
C GLU A 158 -9.77 18.26 23.07
N THR A 159 -9.94 17.37 24.05
CA THR A 159 -10.83 17.58 25.21
C THR A 159 -10.11 17.62 26.56
N THR A 160 -8.78 17.50 26.58
CA THR A 160 -8.04 17.27 27.84
C THR A 160 -7.91 18.54 28.70
N PHE A 161 -8.07 19.74 28.15
CA PHE A 161 -7.94 21.00 28.88
C PHE A 161 -9.04 21.99 28.49
N GLY A 162 -9.53 22.78 29.45
CA GLY A 162 -10.82 23.50 29.44
C GLY A 162 -11.12 24.48 28.30
N GLU A 163 -10.24 24.64 27.31
CA GLU A 163 -10.58 25.25 26.02
C GLU A 163 -10.60 24.16 24.94
N SER A 164 -11.81 23.83 24.48
CA SER A 164 -12.02 22.94 23.34
C SER A 164 -11.28 23.44 22.11
N LYS A 165 -10.27 22.72 21.65
CA LYS A 165 -9.55 22.99 20.40
C LYS A 165 -9.70 21.80 19.45
N CYS A 166 -9.67 22.07 18.15
CA CYS A 166 -9.74 21.01 17.15
C CYS A 166 -8.35 20.64 16.65
N ILE A 167 -8.14 19.34 16.44
CA ILE A 167 -6.97 18.77 15.79
C ILE A 167 -7.31 18.52 14.33
N LEU A 168 -6.49 19.04 13.42
CA LEU A 168 -6.59 18.80 11.98
C LEU A 168 -5.39 17.96 11.52
N GLN A 169 -5.66 16.71 11.15
CA GLN A 169 -4.73 15.87 10.39
C GLN A 169 -4.98 16.10 8.90
N TRP A 170 -3.94 16.44 8.13
CA TRP A 170 -4.08 16.80 6.73
C TRP A 170 -3.04 16.08 5.87
N ASP A 171 -3.51 15.17 5.00
CA ASP A 171 -2.71 14.53 3.98
C ASP A 171 -3.05 15.15 2.61
N LYS A 172 -2.06 15.83 2.03
CA LYS A 172 -2.08 16.33 0.66
C LYS A 172 -1.54 15.29 -0.30
N SER A 173 -2.27 15.00 -1.37
CA SER A 173 -1.75 14.23 -2.50
C SER A 173 -0.68 15.06 -3.21
N LEU A 174 0.39 14.41 -3.65
CA LEU A 174 1.46 15.08 -4.38
C LEU A 174 1.66 14.41 -5.75
N PRO A 175 1.94 15.17 -6.82
CA PRO A 175 2.21 14.62 -8.14
C PRO A 175 3.37 13.60 -8.11
N PRO A 176 3.17 12.36 -8.56
CA PRO A 176 4.16 11.28 -8.41
C PRO A 176 5.18 11.22 -9.55
N TYR A 177 5.13 12.14 -10.52
CA TYR A 177 5.84 12.08 -11.79
C TYR A 177 7.00 13.07 -11.95
N THR A 178 7.96 12.66 -12.77
CA THR A 178 8.99 13.54 -13.31
C THR A 178 8.61 13.98 -14.73
N GLU A 179 9.23 15.05 -15.24
CA GLU A 179 9.01 15.50 -16.63
C GLU A 179 9.40 14.42 -17.65
N GLU A 180 10.48 13.69 -17.39
CA GLU A 180 10.90 12.53 -18.18
C GLU A 180 9.77 11.49 -18.28
N THR A 181 9.12 11.17 -17.16
CA THR A 181 7.99 10.22 -17.17
C THR A 181 6.79 10.74 -17.96
N LEU A 182 6.50 12.05 -17.92
CA LEU A 182 5.40 12.64 -18.69
C LEU A 182 5.67 12.55 -20.20
N ASN A 183 6.90 12.85 -20.62
CA ASN A 183 7.30 12.73 -22.02
C ASN A 183 7.17 11.29 -22.53
N GLU A 184 7.55 10.32 -21.70
CA GLU A 184 7.38 8.90 -22.01
C GLU A 184 5.90 8.48 -22.11
N LEU A 185 5.04 8.97 -21.21
CA LEU A 185 3.60 8.71 -21.26
C LEU A 185 2.95 9.35 -22.50
N GLN A 186 3.42 10.54 -22.90
CA GLN A 186 3.00 11.17 -24.15
C GLN A 186 3.42 10.32 -25.36
N ALA A 187 4.66 9.82 -25.37
CA ALA A 187 5.12 8.90 -26.41
C ALA A 187 4.26 7.61 -26.45
N ILE A 188 3.89 7.04 -25.31
CA ILE A 188 2.98 5.88 -25.24
C ILE A 188 1.61 6.19 -25.83
N LYS A 189 1.07 7.38 -25.54
CA LYS A 189 -0.23 7.86 -26.03
C LYS A 189 -0.26 8.05 -27.54
N GLU A 190 0.83 8.58 -28.11
CA GLU A 190 0.95 8.87 -29.55
C GLU A 190 1.31 7.63 -30.39
N ASN A 191 1.89 6.62 -29.76
CA ASN A 191 2.37 5.43 -30.46
C ASN A 191 1.24 4.45 -30.83
N SER A 192 1.28 3.94 -32.06
CA SER A 192 0.29 3.02 -32.64
C SER A 192 0.32 1.59 -32.08
N LEU A 193 1.44 1.16 -31.50
CA LEU A 193 1.68 -0.20 -31.05
C LEU A 193 0.81 -0.55 -29.84
N GLY A 194 -0.29 -1.27 -30.02
CA GLY A 194 -1.23 -1.57 -28.94
C GLY A 194 -0.59 -2.34 -27.77
N VAL A 195 0.17 -3.39 -28.08
CA VAL A 195 0.90 -4.21 -27.10
C VAL A 195 2.29 -4.56 -27.64
N THR A 196 3.22 -4.86 -26.73
CA THR A 196 4.56 -5.33 -27.09
C THR A 196 4.49 -6.60 -27.94
N PRO A 197 5.10 -6.60 -29.15
CA PRO A 197 5.10 -7.73 -30.05
C PRO A 197 5.68 -8.99 -29.44
N GLU A 198 5.13 -10.13 -29.85
CA GLU A 198 5.58 -11.45 -29.41
C GLU A 198 7.07 -11.68 -29.68
N TRP A 199 7.56 -11.31 -30.87
CA TRP A 199 8.98 -11.45 -31.23
C TRP A 199 9.92 -10.75 -30.25
N PHE A 200 9.51 -9.61 -29.65
CA PHE A 200 10.32 -8.88 -28.68
C PHE A 200 10.18 -9.50 -27.29
N ARG A 201 8.96 -9.90 -26.89
CA ARG A 201 8.70 -10.56 -25.60
C ARG A 201 9.47 -11.86 -25.44
N GLU A 202 9.65 -12.62 -26.52
CA GLU A 202 10.38 -13.90 -26.53
C GLU A 202 11.90 -13.75 -26.41
N LEU A 203 12.44 -12.55 -26.61
CA LEU A 203 13.88 -12.31 -26.46
C LEU A 203 14.30 -12.34 -24.98
N SER A 204 15.54 -12.74 -24.74
CA SER A 204 16.12 -12.59 -23.40
C SER A 204 16.21 -11.11 -23.00
N PRO A 205 16.14 -10.79 -21.70
CA PRO A 205 16.17 -9.40 -21.26
C PRO A 205 17.39 -8.61 -21.74
N ILE A 206 18.57 -9.25 -21.82
CA ILE A 206 19.78 -8.62 -22.35
C ILE A 206 19.63 -8.29 -23.84
N SER A 207 19.07 -9.21 -24.65
CA SER A 207 18.78 -8.94 -26.07
C SER A 207 17.75 -7.84 -26.26
N GLN A 208 16.72 -7.80 -25.41
CA GLN A 208 15.72 -6.72 -25.41
C GLN A 208 16.36 -5.36 -25.12
N ILE A 209 17.21 -5.28 -24.09
CA ILE A 209 17.92 -4.05 -23.72
C ILE A 209 18.87 -3.62 -24.84
N TYR A 210 19.59 -4.56 -25.45
CA TYR A 210 20.48 -4.26 -26.57
C TYR A 210 19.75 -3.62 -27.75
N ILE A 211 18.61 -4.21 -28.14
CA ILE A 211 17.78 -3.70 -29.24
C ILE A 211 17.17 -2.35 -28.87
N HIS A 212 16.61 -2.22 -27.66
CA HIS A 212 15.93 -1.01 -27.20
C HIS A 212 16.87 0.17 -26.98
N ALA A 213 18.03 -0.07 -26.37
CA ALA A 213 18.98 0.97 -26.00
C ALA A 213 19.96 1.32 -27.13
N SER A 214 19.79 0.76 -28.33
CA SER A 214 20.66 1.02 -29.47
C SER A 214 20.52 2.45 -29.96
N GLU A 215 21.60 3.22 -29.87
CA GLU A 215 21.70 4.61 -30.34
C GLU A 215 21.92 4.71 -31.87
N VAL A 216 21.96 3.59 -32.59
CA VAL A 216 22.30 3.58 -34.02
C VAL A 216 21.14 4.09 -34.89
N GLN A 217 21.41 5.14 -35.65
CA GLN A 217 20.50 5.76 -36.62
C GLN A 217 21.11 5.71 -38.04
N PRO A 218 20.38 5.26 -39.08
CA PRO A 218 19.08 4.61 -39.03
C PRO A 218 19.19 3.17 -38.51
N SER A 219 18.16 2.73 -37.81
CA SER A 219 18.16 1.45 -37.13
C SER A 219 17.85 0.29 -38.08
N THR A 220 18.88 -0.15 -38.82
CA THR A 220 18.83 -1.37 -39.63
C THR A 220 19.41 -2.56 -38.84
N ILE A 221 19.01 -3.78 -39.19
CA ILE A 221 19.61 -5.00 -38.62
C ILE A 221 21.14 -5.00 -38.81
N ASN A 222 21.63 -4.50 -39.95
CA ASN A 222 23.07 -4.40 -40.21
C ASN A 222 23.76 -3.39 -39.28
N ALA A 223 23.09 -2.27 -38.96
CA ALA A 223 23.56 -1.31 -37.97
C ALA A 223 23.66 -1.94 -36.57
N LEU A 224 22.65 -2.71 -36.16
CA LEU A 224 22.66 -3.46 -34.90
C LEU A 224 23.78 -4.52 -34.89
N LYS A 225 23.98 -5.26 -35.98
CA LYS A 225 25.09 -6.23 -36.08
C LYS A 225 26.46 -5.55 -36.00
N SER A 226 26.61 -4.39 -36.64
CA SER A 226 27.84 -3.61 -36.61
C SER A 226 28.15 -3.10 -35.19
N ASN A 227 27.16 -2.51 -34.50
CA ASN A 227 27.33 -2.08 -33.10
C ASN A 227 27.69 -3.25 -32.18
N LEU A 228 27.04 -4.40 -32.35
CA LEU A 228 27.34 -5.60 -31.55
C LEU A 228 28.79 -6.04 -31.77
N THR A 229 29.27 -6.00 -33.02
CA THR A 229 30.66 -6.33 -33.36
C THR A 229 31.65 -5.37 -32.69
N ILE A 230 31.33 -4.07 -32.63
CA ILE A 230 32.14 -3.07 -31.92
C ILE A 230 32.18 -3.37 -30.42
N LEU A 231 31.01 -3.66 -29.83
CA LEU A 231 30.90 -3.96 -28.40
C LEU A 231 31.66 -5.25 -28.02
N GLU A 232 31.55 -6.29 -28.85
CA GLU A 232 32.31 -7.52 -28.71
C GLU A 232 33.82 -7.31 -28.84
N ALA A 233 34.26 -6.45 -29.76
CA ALA A 233 35.67 -6.13 -29.92
C ALA A 233 36.21 -5.40 -28.68
N ALA A 234 35.45 -4.44 -28.14
CA ALA A 234 35.78 -3.77 -26.89
C ALA A 234 35.87 -4.77 -25.73
N TRP A 235 34.91 -5.70 -25.62
CA TRP A 235 34.94 -6.76 -24.62
C TRP A 235 36.17 -7.65 -24.73
N LYS A 236 36.46 -8.15 -25.93
CA LYS A 236 37.62 -9.02 -26.20
C LYS A 236 38.92 -8.31 -25.85
N TYR A 237 39.02 -7.02 -26.15
CA TYR A 237 40.18 -6.21 -25.76
C TYR A 237 40.33 -6.14 -24.23
N VAL A 238 39.26 -5.82 -23.49
CA VAL A 238 39.27 -5.77 -22.02
C VAL A 238 39.65 -7.14 -21.44
N LYS A 239 39.00 -8.22 -21.90
CA LYS A 239 39.24 -9.59 -21.44
C LYS A 239 40.67 -10.07 -21.71
N ALA A 240 41.29 -9.66 -22.82
CA ALA A 240 42.65 -10.05 -23.20
C ALA A 240 43.75 -9.24 -22.48
N ASN A 241 43.45 -8.02 -22.02
CA ASN A 241 44.44 -7.12 -21.43
C ASN A 241 44.30 -6.96 -19.91
N MET A 242 43.38 -7.70 -19.27
CA MET A 242 43.18 -7.66 -17.82
C MET A 242 43.27 -9.06 -17.21
N GLU A 243 43.89 -9.14 -16.04
CA GLU A 243 43.87 -10.36 -15.24
C GLU A 243 42.44 -10.68 -14.76
N PRO A 244 42.06 -11.98 -14.62
CA PRO A 244 40.68 -12.37 -14.29
C PRO A 244 40.14 -11.79 -12.98
N ALA A 245 40.97 -11.70 -11.92
CA ALA A 245 40.52 -11.24 -10.62
C ALA A 245 40.20 -9.72 -10.58
N PRO A 246 41.06 -8.83 -11.09
CA PRO A 246 40.71 -7.42 -11.28
C PRO A 246 39.48 -7.22 -12.18
N LEU A 247 39.38 -7.99 -13.28
CA LEU A 247 38.22 -7.89 -14.18
C LEU A 247 36.92 -8.30 -13.49
N LEU A 248 36.92 -9.36 -12.68
CA LEU A 248 35.75 -9.75 -11.89
C LEU A 248 35.34 -8.64 -10.92
N LYS A 249 36.30 -7.99 -10.25
CA LYS A 249 36.03 -6.85 -9.35
C LYS A 249 35.46 -5.64 -10.08
N ASP A 250 35.93 -5.39 -11.31
CA ASP A 250 35.36 -4.36 -12.19
C ASP A 250 33.91 -4.68 -12.55
N LEU A 251 33.62 -5.94 -12.92
CA LEU A 251 32.26 -6.40 -13.22
C LEU A 251 31.34 -6.35 -11.99
N GLU A 252 31.83 -6.72 -10.80
CA GLU A 252 31.09 -6.52 -9.54
C GLU A 252 30.77 -5.04 -9.31
N SER A 253 31.74 -4.15 -9.57
CA SER A 253 31.54 -2.71 -9.46
C SER A 253 30.52 -2.19 -10.46
N ILE A 254 30.52 -2.68 -11.69
CA ILE A 254 29.53 -2.33 -12.73
C ILE A 254 28.14 -2.87 -12.37
N ALA A 255 28.04 -4.12 -11.93
CA ALA A 255 26.78 -4.78 -11.55
C ALA A 255 26.11 -4.11 -10.34
N GLU A 256 26.91 -3.62 -9.40
CA GLU A 256 26.45 -2.90 -8.21
C GLU A 256 26.36 -1.38 -8.43
N ASP A 257 26.73 -0.91 -9.64
CA ASP A 257 26.79 0.50 -10.03
C ASP A 257 27.58 1.35 -8.99
N LYS A 258 28.73 0.79 -8.59
CA LYS A 258 29.74 1.45 -7.75
C LYS A 258 30.50 2.49 -8.55
N ILE A 259 30.79 3.62 -7.92
CA ILE A 259 31.58 4.72 -8.47
C ILE A 259 32.90 4.82 -7.66
N PRO A 260 34.06 5.07 -8.31
CA PRO A 260 34.24 5.24 -9.75
C PRO A 260 33.98 3.93 -10.51
N VAL A 261 33.32 4.04 -11.67
CA VAL A 261 33.19 2.91 -12.60
C VAL A 261 34.52 2.70 -13.31
N PRO A 262 34.83 1.47 -13.78
CA PRO A 262 36.03 1.20 -14.55
C PRO A 262 36.15 2.09 -15.78
N SER A 263 37.37 2.55 -16.10
CA SER A 263 37.60 3.50 -17.20
C SER A 263 37.14 2.93 -18.55
N TRP A 264 37.36 1.64 -18.80
CA TRP A 264 36.92 0.99 -20.03
C TRP A 264 35.40 0.97 -20.18
N PHE A 265 34.67 0.84 -19.06
CA PHE A 265 33.20 0.86 -19.06
C PHE A 265 32.69 2.28 -19.31
N SER A 266 33.32 3.30 -18.73
CA SER A 266 32.95 4.71 -18.94
C SER A 266 33.13 5.21 -20.39
N GLN A 267 33.94 4.50 -21.18
CA GLN A 267 34.16 4.81 -22.60
C GLN A 267 33.07 4.24 -23.52
N LEU A 268 32.25 3.30 -23.03
CA LEU A 268 31.12 2.76 -23.78
C LEU A 268 30.00 3.81 -23.91
N SER A 269 29.19 3.72 -24.96
CA SER A 269 28.00 4.57 -25.08
C SER A 269 26.97 4.27 -23.99
N ASN A 270 26.02 5.16 -23.72
CA ASN A 270 25.02 4.95 -22.65
C ASN A 270 24.22 3.67 -22.90
N GLY A 271 23.82 3.41 -24.15
CA GLY A 271 23.18 2.16 -24.55
C GLY A 271 24.04 0.92 -24.27
N GLN A 272 25.33 0.98 -24.64
CA GLN A 272 26.27 -0.11 -24.39
C GLN A 272 26.54 -0.34 -22.90
N GLN A 273 26.62 0.73 -22.10
CA GLN A 273 26.75 0.66 -20.64
C GLN A 273 25.53 -0.03 -20.01
N ARG A 274 24.30 0.24 -20.47
CA ARG A 274 23.08 -0.44 -19.99
C ARG A 274 23.12 -1.94 -20.25
N VAL A 275 23.57 -2.34 -21.44
CA VAL A 275 23.73 -3.76 -21.80
C VAL A 275 24.80 -4.41 -20.93
N PHE A 276 25.95 -3.75 -20.76
CA PHE A 276 27.05 -4.27 -19.98
C PHE A 276 26.75 -4.40 -18.48
N ARG A 277 25.89 -3.55 -17.91
CA ARG A 277 25.44 -3.72 -16.51
C ARG A 277 24.71 -5.03 -16.27
N GLU A 278 23.84 -5.43 -17.19
CA GLU A 278 23.14 -6.72 -17.10
C GLU A 278 24.08 -7.89 -17.37
N LEU A 279 24.99 -7.75 -18.35
CA LEU A 279 26.04 -8.75 -18.61
C LEU A 279 26.94 -8.94 -17.39
N ALA A 280 27.38 -7.85 -16.74
CA ALA A 280 28.20 -7.88 -15.54
C ALA A 280 27.45 -8.54 -14.37
N SER A 281 26.18 -8.19 -14.17
CA SER A 281 25.34 -8.80 -13.13
C SER A 281 25.19 -10.31 -13.29
N ARG A 282 25.18 -10.80 -14.53
CA ARG A 282 25.17 -12.22 -14.85
C ARG A 282 26.55 -12.87 -14.68
N ALA A 283 27.61 -12.21 -15.15
CA ALA A 283 28.98 -12.69 -15.04
C ALA A 283 29.46 -12.88 -13.60
N VAL A 284 29.01 -12.02 -12.66
CA VAL A 284 29.30 -12.19 -11.22
C VAL A 284 28.71 -13.51 -10.67
N LYS A 285 27.61 -14.00 -11.24
CA LYS A 285 26.94 -15.23 -10.79
C LYS A 285 27.40 -16.47 -11.57
N GLU A 286 27.59 -16.33 -12.87
CA GLU A 286 27.80 -17.44 -13.81
C GLU A 286 29.25 -17.54 -14.32
N GLY A 287 30.10 -16.56 -14.02
CA GLY A 287 31.48 -16.46 -14.51
C GLY A 287 31.62 -15.60 -15.77
N ILE A 288 32.84 -15.10 -16.01
CA ILE A 288 33.16 -14.11 -17.05
C ILE A 288 32.84 -14.64 -18.47
N ASP A 289 33.02 -15.94 -18.71
CA ASP A 289 32.78 -16.56 -20.01
C ASP A 289 31.30 -16.53 -20.44
N CYS A 290 30.37 -16.30 -19.52
CA CYS A 290 28.96 -16.16 -19.88
C CYS A 290 28.74 -14.97 -20.82
N ILE A 291 29.57 -13.92 -20.77
CA ILE A 291 29.42 -12.72 -21.60
C ILE A 291 29.54 -13.06 -23.10
N ASP A 292 30.50 -13.92 -23.47
CA ASP A 292 30.70 -14.34 -24.86
C ASP A 292 29.50 -15.16 -25.39
N SER A 293 28.92 -16.01 -24.52
CA SER A 293 27.71 -16.76 -24.84
C SER A 293 26.51 -15.83 -25.07
N GLN A 294 26.40 -14.75 -24.29
CA GLN A 294 25.33 -13.77 -24.42
C GLN A 294 25.47 -12.95 -25.69
N PHE A 295 26.68 -12.56 -26.10
CA PHE A 295 26.85 -11.91 -27.40
C PHE A 295 26.43 -12.80 -28.57
N THR A 296 26.70 -14.10 -28.48
CA THR A 296 26.22 -15.08 -29.46
C THR A 296 24.69 -15.14 -29.47
N GLU A 297 24.05 -15.20 -28.31
CA GLU A 297 22.60 -15.21 -28.18
C GLU A 297 21.93 -13.92 -28.73
N ILE A 298 22.51 -12.76 -28.46
CA ILE A 298 22.06 -11.47 -29.02
C ILE A 298 22.15 -11.53 -30.54
N ARG A 299 23.29 -11.98 -31.09
CA ARG A 299 23.48 -12.09 -32.54
C ARG A 299 22.43 -12.98 -33.20
N ASP A 300 22.15 -14.14 -32.62
CA ASP A 300 21.15 -15.08 -33.13
C ASP A 300 19.74 -14.48 -33.04
N SER A 301 19.48 -13.71 -31.99
CA SER A 301 18.20 -13.03 -31.77
C SER A 301 17.94 -11.90 -32.77
N LEU A 302 18.97 -11.25 -33.32
CA LEU A 302 18.82 -10.20 -34.33
C LEU A 302 18.16 -10.69 -35.64
N VAL A 303 18.14 -12.00 -35.90
CA VAL A 303 17.46 -12.58 -37.07
C VAL A 303 15.92 -12.57 -36.89
N ARG A 304 15.44 -12.55 -35.64
CA ARG A 304 14.01 -12.55 -35.28
C ARG A 304 13.38 -11.15 -35.24
N VAL A 305 14.17 -10.10 -35.44
CA VAL A 305 13.71 -8.71 -35.34
C VAL A 305 12.78 -8.38 -36.50
N ASP A 306 11.53 -8.06 -36.18
CA ASP A 306 10.58 -7.52 -37.15
C ASP A 306 10.82 -6.03 -37.37
N LEU A 307 11.33 -5.68 -38.55
CA LEU A 307 11.65 -4.31 -38.92
C LEU A 307 10.43 -3.40 -39.05
N ILE A 308 9.22 -3.95 -39.22
CA ILE A 308 7.99 -3.14 -39.34
C ILE A 308 7.71 -2.46 -38.00
N ASN A 309 7.72 -3.24 -36.91
CA ASN A 309 7.41 -2.75 -35.57
C ASN A 309 8.64 -2.29 -34.77
N TYR A 310 9.85 -2.52 -35.28
CA TYR A 310 11.10 -2.17 -34.60
C TYR A 310 11.16 -0.69 -34.18
N LYS A 311 10.77 0.22 -35.08
CA LYS A 311 10.82 1.66 -34.82
C LYS A 311 9.87 2.04 -33.68
N ASP A 312 8.67 1.46 -33.66
CA ASP A 312 7.69 1.71 -32.62
C ASP A 312 8.13 1.18 -31.26
N VAL A 313 8.81 0.01 -31.23
CA VAL A 313 9.42 -0.54 -30.02
C VAL A 313 10.50 0.40 -29.46
N CYS A 314 11.38 0.94 -30.31
CA CYS A 314 12.46 1.83 -29.84
C CYS A 314 11.96 3.20 -29.38
N ASN A 315 10.81 3.66 -29.87
CA ASN A 315 10.20 4.93 -29.47
C ASN A 315 9.40 4.85 -28.16
N LEU A 316 9.19 3.65 -27.63
CA LEU A 316 8.50 3.45 -26.35
C LEU A 316 9.51 3.26 -25.23
N PRO A 317 9.18 3.66 -24.00
CA PRO A 317 10.07 3.44 -22.87
C PRO A 317 10.15 1.95 -22.53
N TYR A 318 11.33 1.50 -22.10
CA TYR A 318 11.59 0.07 -21.84
C TYR A 318 10.65 -0.50 -20.76
N TRP A 319 10.37 0.27 -19.71
CA TRP A 319 9.46 -0.13 -18.64
C TRP A 319 8.05 -0.46 -19.16
N PHE A 320 7.56 0.26 -20.19
CA PHE A 320 6.25 -0.01 -20.79
C PHE A 320 6.25 -1.33 -21.55
N LEU A 321 7.32 -1.60 -22.30
CA LEU A 321 7.46 -2.82 -23.08
C LEU A 321 7.50 -4.08 -22.20
N ARG A 322 7.92 -3.93 -20.94
CA ARG A 322 7.97 -5.00 -19.94
C ARG A 322 6.65 -5.23 -19.21
N LEU A 323 5.67 -4.32 -19.34
CA LEU A 323 4.35 -4.52 -18.73
C LEU A 323 3.62 -5.75 -19.32
N PRO A 324 2.79 -6.45 -18.54
CA PRO A 324 1.83 -7.41 -19.07
C PRO A 324 0.95 -6.78 -20.16
N ALA A 325 0.53 -7.57 -21.15
CA ALA A 325 -0.26 -7.06 -22.29
C ALA A 325 -1.54 -6.33 -21.83
N TYR A 326 -2.25 -6.86 -20.84
CA TYR A 326 -3.44 -6.22 -20.29
C TYR A 326 -3.13 -4.88 -19.60
N GLU A 327 -2.00 -4.71 -18.91
CA GLU A 327 -1.60 -3.42 -18.29
C GLU A 327 -1.23 -2.38 -19.35
N GLN A 328 -0.59 -2.80 -20.46
CA GLN A 328 -0.33 -1.91 -21.59
C GLN A 328 -1.65 -1.38 -22.18
N LEU A 329 -2.64 -2.25 -22.34
CA LEU A 329 -3.98 -1.87 -22.80
C LEU A 329 -4.70 -0.98 -21.80
N PHE A 330 -4.60 -1.26 -20.50
CA PHE A 330 -5.17 -0.39 -19.46
C PHE A 330 -4.56 1.00 -19.50
N LEU A 331 -3.23 1.12 -19.53
CA LEU A 331 -2.54 2.40 -19.58
C LEU A 331 -2.91 3.18 -20.84
N LYS A 332 -2.89 2.54 -22.02
CA LYS A 332 -3.27 3.19 -23.27
C LYS A 332 -4.72 3.64 -23.26
N LYS A 333 -5.63 2.83 -22.68
CA LYS A 333 -7.05 3.18 -22.57
C LYS A 333 -7.23 4.48 -21.79
N ILE A 334 -6.66 4.60 -20.59
CA ILE A 334 -6.83 5.80 -19.76
C ILE A 334 -6.10 7.02 -20.34
N LEU A 335 -4.94 6.84 -20.98
CA LEU A 335 -4.23 7.92 -21.68
C LEU A 335 -5.02 8.45 -22.88
N SER A 336 -5.71 7.57 -23.60
CA SER A 336 -6.55 7.94 -24.76
C SER A 336 -7.83 8.68 -24.38
N GLU A 337 -8.33 8.48 -23.16
CA GLU A 337 -9.54 9.13 -22.64
C GLU A 337 -9.28 10.49 -21.99
N SER A 338 -8.02 10.82 -21.73
CA SER A 338 -7.62 12.10 -21.14
C SER A 338 -7.04 13.04 -22.18
N GLU A 339 -7.27 14.34 -22.01
CA GLU A 339 -6.60 15.37 -22.81
C GLU A 339 -5.12 15.46 -22.44
N LYS A 340 -4.84 15.54 -21.13
CA LYS A 340 -3.49 15.70 -20.56
C LYS A 340 -3.01 14.43 -19.87
N VAL A 341 -1.74 14.09 -20.05
CA VAL A 341 -1.16 12.88 -19.44
C VAL A 341 -0.97 13.05 -17.93
N GLU A 342 -0.73 14.29 -17.47
CA GLU A 342 -0.55 14.64 -16.07
C GLU A 342 -1.79 14.35 -15.23
N ASP A 343 -2.98 14.58 -15.80
CA ASP A 343 -4.25 14.35 -15.12
C ASP A 343 -4.44 12.86 -14.81
N VAL A 344 -4.01 12.00 -15.75
CA VAL A 344 -4.08 10.52 -15.63
C VAL A 344 -3.16 9.99 -14.56
N VAL A 345 -1.98 10.60 -14.38
CA VAL A 345 -0.97 10.13 -13.41
C VAL A 345 -0.82 11.08 -12.23
N SER A 346 -1.85 11.88 -11.93
CA SER A 346 -1.89 12.79 -10.78
C SER A 346 -1.76 12.06 -9.44
N TYR A 347 -2.09 10.77 -9.39
CA TYR A 347 -1.90 9.90 -8.24
C TYR A 347 -1.68 8.45 -8.68
N LEU A 348 -0.87 7.70 -7.93
CA LEU A 348 -0.75 6.25 -8.09
C LEU A 348 -1.14 5.53 -6.79
N PRO A 349 -2.03 4.51 -6.84
CA PRO A 349 -2.36 3.73 -5.66
C PRO A 349 -1.17 2.88 -5.21
N SER A 350 -1.04 2.65 -3.89
CA SER A 350 0.08 1.90 -3.28
C SER A 350 0.40 0.54 -3.91
N ARG A 351 -0.57 -0.12 -4.56
CA ARG A 351 -0.40 -1.41 -5.24
C ARG A 351 0.22 -1.27 -6.64
N LEU A 352 0.05 -0.13 -7.30
CA LEU A 352 0.50 0.09 -8.66
C LEU A 352 1.97 0.50 -8.64
N ARG A 353 2.83 -0.50 -8.70
CA ARG A 353 4.29 -0.34 -8.60
C ARG A 353 5.01 -0.78 -9.88
N SER A 354 4.27 -1.14 -10.92
CA SER A 354 4.78 -1.48 -12.26
C SER A 354 5.19 -0.24 -13.07
N LEU A 355 4.79 0.96 -12.65
CA LEU A 355 5.17 2.24 -13.28
C LEU A 355 6.30 2.95 -12.52
N PRO A 356 7.23 3.66 -13.18
CA PRO A 356 8.34 4.39 -12.55
C PRO A 356 7.89 5.73 -11.94
N LEU A 357 6.94 5.65 -11.00
CA LEU A 357 6.25 6.77 -10.37
C LEU A 357 6.13 6.51 -8.85
N LEU A 358 6.13 7.58 -8.05
CA LEU A 358 5.99 7.47 -6.59
C LEU A 358 4.55 7.12 -6.19
N ALA A 359 4.25 5.82 -6.05
CA ALA A 359 2.93 5.41 -5.57
C ALA A 359 2.65 5.86 -4.13
N ASN A 360 1.40 6.28 -3.87
CA ASN A 360 0.90 6.74 -2.59
C ASN A 360 1.64 7.99 -2.05
N PHE A 361 2.15 8.83 -2.96
CA PHE A 361 2.92 10.01 -2.60
C PHE A 361 2.04 11.11 -2.05
N GLY A 362 2.47 11.68 -0.93
CA GLY A 362 1.77 12.76 -0.28
C GLY A 362 2.59 13.45 0.79
N GLU A 363 2.02 14.51 1.32
CA GLU A 363 2.57 15.33 2.40
C GLU A 363 1.58 15.36 3.55
N HIS A 364 2.04 15.02 4.74
CA HIS A 364 1.22 14.97 5.95
C HIS A 364 1.57 16.13 6.90
N GLU A 365 0.53 16.87 7.33
CA GLU A 365 0.59 18.00 8.25
C GLU A 365 -0.35 17.82 9.45
N LEU A 366 0.01 18.45 10.57
CA LEU A 366 -0.77 18.46 11.81
C LEU A 366 -0.94 19.89 12.33
N LEU A 367 -2.20 20.28 12.56
CA LEU A 367 -2.55 21.63 12.98
C LEU A 367 -3.54 21.62 14.17
N PHE A 368 -3.43 22.65 15.01
CA PHE A 368 -4.45 23.05 15.97
C PHE A 368 -5.26 24.23 15.46
N LEU A 369 -6.57 24.13 15.66
CA LEU A 369 -7.58 25.13 15.33
C LEU A 369 -8.26 25.56 16.64
N TYR A 370 -8.08 26.82 17.00
CA TYR A 370 -8.67 27.38 18.21
C TYR A 370 -10.07 27.96 17.91
N PRO A 371 -10.98 28.02 18.91
CA PRO A 371 -12.33 28.58 18.72
C PRO A 371 -12.36 30.00 18.18
N ASN A 372 -11.31 30.79 18.44
CA ASN A 372 -11.15 32.16 17.97
C ASN A 372 -10.62 32.27 16.52
N GLY A 373 -10.45 31.14 15.81
CA GLY A 373 -9.96 31.10 14.43
C GLY A 373 -8.44 31.07 14.29
N LYS A 374 -7.69 31.16 15.39
CA LYS A 374 -6.23 31.01 15.37
C LYS A 374 -5.86 29.60 14.90
N VAL A 375 -4.84 29.53 14.04
CA VAL A 375 -4.27 28.28 13.53
C VAL A 375 -2.85 28.15 14.07
N LYS A 376 -2.47 26.96 14.55
CA LYS A 376 -1.09 26.64 14.94
C LYS A 376 -0.65 25.36 14.26
N LYS A 377 0.41 25.41 13.45
CA LYS A 377 1.08 24.22 12.93
C LYS A 377 1.92 23.61 14.05
N LEU A 378 1.79 22.29 14.28
CA LEU A 378 2.53 21.61 15.34
C LEU A 378 3.90 21.10 14.89
N GLY A 379 4.14 21.00 13.59
CA GLY A 379 5.42 20.58 13.05
C GLY A 379 5.55 20.92 11.56
N LYS A 380 6.70 20.59 10.99
CA LYS A 380 6.88 20.68 9.53
C LYS A 380 6.11 19.57 8.81
N PRO A 381 5.73 19.79 7.56
CA PRO A 381 5.15 18.72 6.75
C PRO A 381 6.12 17.54 6.60
N ARG A 382 5.58 16.33 6.56
CA ARG A 382 6.33 15.08 6.36
C ARG A 382 5.92 14.43 5.04
N LEU A 383 6.89 14.15 4.19
CA LEU A 383 6.63 13.41 2.96
C LEU A 383 6.47 11.91 3.26
N ARG A 384 5.56 11.29 2.52
CA ARG A 384 5.30 9.86 2.59
C ARG A 384 5.07 9.29 1.20
N SER A 385 5.50 8.06 0.98
CA SER A 385 5.04 7.29 -0.17
C SER A 385 5.12 5.79 0.12
N SER A 386 4.78 4.96 -0.85
CA SER A 386 5.20 3.55 -0.86
C SER A 386 6.73 3.45 -0.88
N HIS A 387 7.30 2.26 -0.83
CA HIS A 387 8.77 2.15 -0.83
C HIS A 387 9.40 2.84 -2.07
N LEU A 388 10.66 3.29 -2.03
CA LEU A 388 11.30 3.96 -3.19
C LEU A 388 11.43 3.03 -4.40
N SER A 389 11.67 1.76 -4.15
CA SER A 389 11.72 0.71 -5.16
C SER A 389 10.41 -0.07 -5.27
N SER A 390 10.27 -0.88 -6.32
CA SER A 390 9.09 -1.67 -6.60
C SER A 390 9.31 -3.15 -6.29
N ARG A 391 8.33 -3.75 -5.59
CA ARG A 391 8.26 -5.19 -5.41
C ARG A 391 7.79 -5.92 -6.67
N ASP A 392 7.17 -5.21 -7.61
CA ASP A 392 6.64 -5.79 -8.85
C ASP A 392 7.77 -6.08 -9.85
N LEU A 393 8.98 -5.56 -9.59
CA LEU A 393 10.16 -5.71 -10.44
C LEU A 393 11.14 -6.78 -9.96
N GLU A 394 10.74 -7.64 -9.02
CA GLU A 394 11.63 -8.69 -8.47
C GLU A 394 12.18 -9.63 -9.55
N ARG A 395 11.39 -9.89 -10.60
CA ARG A 395 11.75 -10.77 -11.73
C ARG A 395 12.24 -10.00 -12.94
N GLU A 396 12.33 -8.68 -12.85
CA GLU A 396 12.75 -7.81 -13.94
C GLU A 396 14.26 -7.56 -13.90
N PRO A 397 14.86 -7.10 -15.01
CA PRO A 397 16.26 -6.69 -15.04
C PRO A 397 16.60 -5.65 -13.97
N ALA A 398 17.80 -5.72 -13.43
CA ALA A 398 18.21 -4.89 -12.28
C ALA A 398 18.17 -3.39 -12.63
N ASN A 399 18.51 -3.04 -13.87
CA ASN A 399 18.45 -1.68 -14.37
C ASN A 399 17.06 -1.04 -14.26
N LEU A 400 15.98 -1.82 -14.40
CA LEU A 400 14.61 -1.34 -14.30
C LEU A 400 14.26 -1.02 -12.85
N GLY A 401 14.66 -1.88 -11.92
CA GLY A 401 14.52 -1.63 -10.47
C GLY A 401 15.25 -0.37 -10.02
N GLN A 402 16.46 -0.16 -10.55
CA GLN A 402 17.26 1.04 -10.30
C GLN A 402 16.62 2.29 -10.89
N GLU A 403 16.16 2.23 -12.15
CA GLU A 403 15.46 3.33 -12.84
C GLU A 403 14.26 3.82 -12.01
N HIS A 404 13.41 2.91 -11.54
CA HIS A 404 12.28 3.24 -10.67
C HIS A 404 12.73 3.94 -9.39
N SER A 405 13.72 3.39 -8.67
CA SER A 405 14.19 4.00 -7.42
C SER A 405 14.83 5.38 -7.63
N ASN A 406 15.57 5.55 -8.72
CA ASN A 406 16.28 6.78 -9.03
C ASN A 406 15.30 7.91 -9.39
N ARG A 407 14.30 7.63 -10.23
CA ARG A 407 13.23 8.59 -10.57
C ARG A 407 12.42 8.98 -9.34
N ASN A 408 12.11 8.00 -8.49
CA ASN A 408 11.38 8.22 -7.25
C ASN A 408 12.14 9.12 -6.26
N VAL A 409 13.44 8.90 -6.08
CA VAL A 409 14.28 9.79 -5.25
C VAL A 409 14.40 11.18 -5.85
N LYS A 410 14.61 11.29 -7.16
CA LYS A 410 14.66 12.58 -7.87
C LYS A 410 13.38 13.38 -7.68
N GLN A 411 12.22 12.71 -7.69
CA GLN A 411 10.94 13.37 -7.45
C GLN A 411 10.81 13.89 -6.00
N ILE A 412 11.31 13.16 -5.00
CA ILE A 412 11.35 13.64 -3.60
C ILE A 412 12.22 14.89 -3.46
N CYS A 413 13.36 14.92 -4.17
CA CYS A 413 14.30 16.04 -4.08
C CYS A 413 13.71 17.38 -4.56
N LYS A 414 12.65 17.37 -5.37
CA LYS A 414 11.93 18.60 -5.77
C LYS A 414 11.29 19.34 -4.58
N TYR A 415 11.11 18.66 -3.45
CA TYR A 415 10.46 19.19 -2.26
C TYR A 415 11.44 19.65 -1.18
N LEU A 416 12.76 19.63 -1.46
CA LEU A 416 13.78 20.09 -0.50
C LEU A 416 13.56 21.54 -0.07
N GLY A 417 13.13 22.41 -1.00
CA GLY A 417 12.99 23.83 -0.74
C GLY A 417 14.30 24.43 -0.23
N GLU A 418 14.24 25.08 0.94
CA GLU A 418 15.42 25.65 1.63
C GLU A 418 16.17 24.62 2.49
N SER A 419 15.69 23.37 2.58
CA SER A 419 16.31 22.34 3.42
C SER A 419 17.63 21.87 2.83
N GLN A 420 18.69 21.89 3.62
CA GLN A 420 20.02 21.39 3.24
C GLN A 420 20.22 19.90 3.58
N ALA A 421 19.20 19.26 4.15
CA ALA A 421 19.24 17.86 4.53
C ALA A 421 17.98 17.11 4.09
N LEU A 422 18.16 15.90 3.60
CA LEU A 422 17.10 14.93 3.30
C LEU A 422 17.22 13.73 4.23
N PHE A 423 16.14 13.40 4.91
CA PHE A 423 16.03 12.16 5.66
C PHE A 423 15.11 11.17 4.96
N ILE A 424 15.61 9.96 4.69
CA ILE A 424 14.88 8.84 4.10
C ILE A 424 14.74 7.72 5.12
N GLN A 425 13.57 7.65 5.75
CA GLN A 425 13.22 6.58 6.67
C GLN A 425 12.50 5.44 5.96
N THR A 426 12.90 4.21 6.26
CA THR A 426 12.16 3.01 5.83
C THR A 426 11.73 2.18 7.02
N LEU A 427 10.52 1.62 6.92
CA LEU A 427 9.95 0.74 7.93
C LEU A 427 9.74 -0.63 7.28
N ILE A 428 10.84 -1.30 6.91
CA ILE A 428 10.86 -2.62 6.27
C ILE A 428 11.72 -3.62 7.05
N SER A 429 11.54 -4.89 6.78
CA SER A 429 12.13 -6.00 7.53
C SER A 429 12.93 -6.92 6.60
N PRO A 430 14.17 -6.55 6.24
CA PRO A 430 14.98 -7.28 5.26
C PRO A 430 15.57 -8.58 5.84
N ILE A 431 14.71 -9.53 6.25
CA ILE A 431 15.13 -10.88 6.63
C ILE A 431 15.17 -11.78 5.39
N ALA A 432 16.32 -12.39 5.13
CA ALA A 432 16.43 -13.53 4.21
C ALA A 432 15.90 -14.79 4.91
N LEU A 433 14.58 -15.01 4.89
CA LEU A 433 14.00 -16.29 5.34
C LEU A 433 14.16 -17.36 4.25
N PRO A 434 14.31 -18.65 4.60
CA PRO A 434 14.46 -19.76 3.64
C PRO A 434 13.33 -19.88 2.61
N SER A 435 12.17 -19.26 2.88
CA SER A 435 11.10 -19.06 1.92
C SER A 435 11.14 -17.62 1.39
N GLN A 436 11.34 -17.47 0.07
CA GLN A 436 11.39 -16.24 -0.74
C GLN A 436 10.12 -15.36 -0.69
N LEU A 437 9.54 -15.09 0.49
CA LEU A 437 8.18 -14.56 0.64
C LEU A 437 8.10 -13.05 0.91
N LEU A 438 9.21 -12.37 1.20
CA LEU A 438 9.22 -10.93 1.50
C LEU A 438 10.12 -10.17 0.51
N PRO A 439 9.61 -9.12 -0.16
CA PRO A 439 10.42 -8.31 -1.08
C PRO A 439 11.42 -7.39 -0.35
N ASP A 440 11.32 -7.29 0.98
CA ASP A 440 12.05 -6.33 1.82
C ASP A 440 13.59 -6.35 1.61
N PRO A 441 14.29 -7.49 1.45
CA PRO A 441 15.73 -7.48 1.14
C PRO A 441 16.08 -6.80 -0.20
N LEU A 442 15.30 -7.06 -1.25
CA LEU A 442 15.47 -6.41 -2.55
C LEU A 442 15.19 -4.91 -2.45
N LEU A 443 14.13 -4.54 -1.73
CA LEU A 443 13.75 -3.15 -1.50
C LEU A 443 14.85 -2.39 -0.76
N ASP A 444 15.41 -2.94 0.33
CA ASP A 444 16.49 -2.30 1.08
C ASP A 444 17.77 -2.17 0.24
N LYS A 445 18.09 -3.19 -0.59
CA LYS A 445 19.21 -3.09 -1.55
C LYS A 445 19.05 -1.91 -2.50
N HIS A 446 17.87 -1.76 -3.12
CA HIS A 446 17.60 -0.66 -4.03
C HIS A 446 17.57 0.70 -3.33
N ARG A 447 17.05 0.78 -2.10
CA ARG A 447 17.11 1.99 -1.26
C ARG A 447 18.55 2.44 -1.06
N ARG A 448 19.43 1.54 -0.58
CA ARG A 448 20.84 1.85 -0.33
C ARG A 448 21.52 2.36 -1.59
N HIS A 449 21.35 1.64 -2.70
CA HIS A 449 21.87 2.04 -4.00
C HIS A 449 21.42 3.45 -4.41
N ALA A 450 20.12 3.73 -4.38
CA ALA A 450 19.58 5.04 -4.74
C ALA A 450 20.11 6.16 -3.80
N THR A 451 20.24 5.89 -2.50
CA THR A 451 20.74 6.88 -1.53
C THR A 451 22.24 7.14 -1.67
N GLU A 452 23.04 6.13 -1.97
CA GLU A 452 24.48 6.30 -2.23
C GLU A 452 24.72 7.08 -3.51
N ARG A 453 23.95 6.80 -4.56
CA ARG A 453 23.96 7.61 -5.78
C ARG A 453 23.61 9.06 -5.47
N LEU A 454 22.52 9.29 -4.72
CA LEU A 454 22.08 10.64 -4.38
C LEU A 454 23.15 11.43 -3.62
N ARG A 455 23.83 10.82 -2.64
CA ARG A 455 24.95 11.45 -1.90
C ARG A 455 26.09 11.90 -2.82
N ARG A 456 26.31 11.20 -3.95
CA ARG A 456 27.34 11.55 -4.93
C ARG A 456 26.89 12.66 -5.87
N GLU A 457 25.62 12.63 -6.31
CA GLU A 457 25.05 13.61 -7.24
C GLU A 457 24.74 14.96 -6.57
N LEU A 458 24.37 14.95 -5.28
CA LEU A 458 23.98 16.11 -4.50
C LEU A 458 24.95 16.30 -3.33
N ASN A 459 26.19 16.68 -3.65
CA ASN A 459 27.26 16.94 -2.69
C ASN A 459 26.94 18.07 -1.67
N ASP A 460 26.05 18.99 -2.04
CA ASP A 460 25.62 20.11 -1.18
C ASP A 460 24.45 19.75 -0.23
N ILE A 461 23.90 18.54 -0.33
CA ILE A 461 22.74 18.10 0.47
C ILE A 461 23.14 16.91 1.34
N GLU A 462 22.93 17.04 2.64
CA GLU A 462 23.18 15.96 3.59
C GLU A 462 22.06 14.90 3.51
N ILE A 463 22.41 13.67 3.15
CA ILE A 463 21.45 12.56 3.02
C ILE A 463 21.55 11.61 4.21
N TYR A 464 20.54 11.63 5.06
CA TYR A 464 20.35 10.73 6.19
C TYR A 464 19.41 9.60 5.79
N THR A 465 19.69 8.40 6.28
CA THR A 465 18.87 7.22 6.04
C THR A 465 18.69 6.45 7.34
N SER A 466 17.57 5.74 7.50
CA SER A 466 17.39 4.74 8.56
C SER A 466 16.41 3.64 8.11
N ASN A 467 16.50 2.46 8.74
CA ASN A 467 15.52 1.40 8.59
C ASN A 467 15.15 0.76 9.93
N HIS A 468 13.84 0.68 10.21
CA HIS A 468 13.30 0.02 11.40
C HIS A 468 12.39 -1.16 11.03
N PRO A 469 12.70 -2.39 11.48
CA PRO A 469 11.84 -3.55 11.25
C PRO A 469 10.65 -3.51 12.22
N LEU A 470 9.65 -2.70 11.90
CA LEU A 470 8.44 -2.56 12.71
C LEU A 470 7.47 -3.73 12.48
N ASN A 471 7.86 -4.96 12.81
CA ASN A 471 7.02 -6.16 12.83
C ASN A 471 7.70 -7.26 13.68
N VAL A 472 7.23 -8.50 13.60
CA VAL A 472 7.86 -9.65 14.29
C VAL A 472 9.33 -9.88 13.90
N ALA A 473 9.82 -9.30 12.80
CA ALA A 473 11.23 -9.36 12.44
C ALA A 473 12.14 -8.68 13.48
N LYS A 474 11.65 -7.71 14.26
CA LYS A 474 12.45 -7.03 15.29
C LYS A 474 13.02 -8.01 16.33
N TYR A 475 12.37 -9.15 16.56
CA TYR A 475 12.88 -10.21 17.43
C TYR A 475 14.22 -10.78 16.93
N VAL A 476 14.50 -10.66 15.63
CA VAL A 476 15.73 -11.16 14.99
C VAL A 476 16.63 -10.02 14.51
N LEU A 477 16.05 -8.91 14.04
CA LEU A 477 16.74 -7.78 13.42
C LEU A 477 16.47 -6.45 14.13
N GLN A 478 16.47 -6.38 15.47
CA GLN A 478 16.24 -5.10 16.14
C GLN A 478 17.24 -4.01 15.71
N THR A 479 16.83 -2.74 15.84
CA THR A 479 17.74 -1.61 15.58
C THR A 479 18.76 -1.50 16.71
N GLY A 480 19.99 -1.97 16.49
CA GLY A 480 21.06 -1.95 17.49
C GLY A 480 21.56 -0.52 17.81
N SER A 481 22.09 -0.31 19.01
CA SER A 481 22.65 0.99 19.43
C SER A 481 23.84 1.44 18.60
N TYR A 482 24.55 0.50 17.97
CA TYR A 482 25.67 0.72 17.06
C TYR A 482 25.25 0.93 15.60
N ASN A 483 23.94 1.07 15.31
CA ASN A 483 23.46 1.28 13.95
C ASN A 483 24.01 2.61 13.41
N LYS A 484 24.83 2.54 12.35
CA LYS A 484 25.53 3.70 11.75
C LYS A 484 24.57 4.76 11.21
N GLU A 485 23.45 4.33 10.67
CA GLU A 485 22.40 5.20 10.12
C GLU A 485 21.74 6.02 11.25
N CYS A 486 21.38 5.36 12.35
CA CYS A 486 20.85 6.02 13.56
C CYS A 486 21.88 6.97 14.21
N LEU A 487 23.14 6.55 14.30
CA LEU A 487 24.22 7.37 14.85
C LEU A 487 24.49 8.62 13.99
N ALA A 488 24.30 8.56 12.66
CA ALA A 488 24.43 9.74 11.80
C ALA A 488 23.37 10.80 12.12
N ILE A 489 22.12 10.39 12.35
CA ILE A 489 21.02 11.29 12.74
C ILE A 489 21.29 11.88 14.12
N LEU A 490 21.73 11.05 15.08
CA LEU A 490 22.11 11.51 16.42
C LEU A 490 23.28 12.52 16.35
N ASN A 491 24.29 12.25 15.52
CA ASN A 491 25.42 13.16 15.34
C ASN A 491 25.00 14.49 14.73
N ARG A 492 24.08 14.48 13.77
CA ARG A 492 23.52 15.73 13.20
C ARG A 492 22.83 16.59 14.27
N ALA A 493 22.03 15.98 15.14
CA ALA A 493 21.44 16.69 16.28
C ALA A 493 22.51 17.22 17.23
N ARG A 494 23.56 16.44 17.52
CA ARG A 494 24.70 16.86 18.32
C ARG A 494 25.41 18.05 17.71
N GLU A 495 25.67 18.05 16.40
CA GLU A 495 26.33 19.15 15.70
C GLU A 495 25.56 20.48 15.88
N GLU A 496 24.23 20.47 15.74
CA GLU A 496 23.39 21.67 15.98
C GLU A 496 23.48 22.18 17.43
N LEU A 497 23.79 21.32 18.39
CA LEU A 497 23.90 21.64 19.82
C LEU A 497 25.32 22.06 20.25
N LEU A 498 26.32 21.96 19.37
CA LEU A 498 27.68 22.40 19.66
C LEU A 498 27.77 23.93 19.73
N ILE A 499 28.55 24.43 20.69
CA ILE A 499 28.72 25.87 20.97
C ILE A 499 29.08 26.67 19.70
N HIS A 500 30.00 26.16 18.88
CA HIS A 500 30.41 26.84 17.64
C HIS A 500 29.24 27.06 16.66
N ASN A 501 28.36 26.06 16.50
CA ASN A 501 27.21 26.16 15.61
C ASN A 501 26.11 27.04 16.20
N ILE A 502 25.94 27.04 17.52
CA ILE A 502 25.05 28.00 18.20
C ILE A 502 25.52 29.43 17.97
N ASN A 503 26.82 29.70 18.15
CA ASN A 503 27.40 31.02 17.89
C ASN A 503 27.21 31.45 16.43
N LYS A 504 27.43 30.55 15.46
CA LYS A 504 27.18 30.83 14.05
C LYS A 504 25.74 31.27 13.79
N GLN A 505 24.77 30.63 14.42
CA GLN A 505 23.35 30.99 14.27
C GLN A 505 23.00 32.30 14.99
N VAL A 506 23.57 32.53 16.17
CA VAL A 506 23.47 33.79 16.91
C VAL A 506 23.97 34.96 16.06
N ASP A 507 25.14 34.80 15.44
CA ASP A 507 25.74 35.81 14.55
C ASP A 507 24.88 36.05 13.30
N GLN A 508 24.42 34.98 12.65
CA GLN A 508 23.55 35.05 11.47
C GLN A 508 22.21 35.77 11.74
N LEU A 509 21.67 35.62 12.94
CA LEU A 509 20.42 36.25 13.37
C LEU A 509 20.62 37.62 14.03
N GLY A 510 21.87 38.08 14.20
CA GLY A 510 22.17 39.35 14.89
C GLY A 510 21.77 39.34 16.37
N ILE A 511 21.87 38.20 17.02
CA ILE A 511 21.56 38.02 18.45
C ILE A 511 22.80 38.42 19.27
N ASP A 512 22.62 38.99 20.47
CA ASP A 512 23.76 39.39 21.30
C ASP A 512 24.50 38.18 21.88
N SER A 513 25.78 38.36 22.18
CA SER A 513 26.66 37.30 22.66
C SER A 513 26.30 36.74 24.04
N GLN A 514 25.44 37.41 24.82
CA GLN A 514 24.97 36.87 26.10
C GLN A 514 24.03 35.68 25.89
N PHE A 515 23.36 35.60 24.73
CA PHE A 515 22.45 34.50 24.39
C PHE A 515 23.11 33.13 24.54
N THR A 516 24.32 32.96 24.00
CA THR A 516 25.02 31.67 24.04
C THR A 516 25.28 31.22 25.47
N ASN A 517 25.70 32.13 26.36
CA ASN A 517 25.96 31.79 27.76
C ASN A 517 24.67 31.37 28.48
N HIS A 518 23.57 32.08 28.24
CA HIS A 518 22.29 31.76 28.86
C HIS A 518 21.71 30.45 28.33
N ILE A 519 21.74 30.23 27.01
CA ILE A 519 21.13 29.05 26.41
C ILE A 519 21.88 27.78 26.80
N LEU A 520 23.21 27.78 26.95
CA LEU A 520 23.98 26.58 27.30
C LEU A 520 23.57 25.99 28.65
N SER A 521 23.27 26.84 29.65
CA SER A 521 22.77 26.37 30.95
C SER A 521 21.40 25.68 30.81
N LEU A 522 20.54 26.22 29.95
CA LEU A 522 19.22 25.64 29.67
C LEU A 522 19.31 24.36 28.83
N LEU A 523 20.25 24.26 27.89
CA LEU A 523 20.49 23.05 27.10
C LEU A 523 21.00 21.92 27.98
N ALA A 524 21.96 22.19 28.87
CA ALA A 524 22.46 21.21 29.84
C ALA A 524 21.33 20.71 30.75
N LEU A 525 20.49 21.61 31.25
CA LEU A 525 19.33 21.25 32.08
C LEU A 525 18.29 20.43 31.30
N ALA A 526 17.97 20.84 30.07
CA ALA A 526 17.02 20.14 29.21
C ALA A 526 17.51 18.74 28.81
N TYR A 527 18.81 18.58 28.57
CA TYR A 527 19.45 17.31 28.24
C TYR A 527 19.51 16.34 29.42
N ALA A 528 20.02 16.79 30.57
CA ALA A 528 20.32 15.93 31.71
C ALA A 528 19.10 15.70 32.63
N TYR A 529 18.24 16.71 32.76
CA TYR A 529 17.10 16.70 33.68
C TYR A 529 15.81 17.18 32.97
N PRO A 530 15.36 16.48 31.91
CA PRO A 530 14.21 16.91 31.11
C PRO A 530 12.93 17.10 31.93
N LYS A 531 12.70 16.27 32.96
CA LYS A 531 11.55 16.42 33.87
C LYS A 531 11.61 17.74 34.63
N ALA A 532 12.75 18.04 35.27
CA ALA A 532 12.96 19.30 35.98
C ALA A 532 12.81 20.52 35.06
N PHE A 533 13.45 20.47 33.88
CA PHE A 533 13.34 21.52 32.87
C PHE A 533 11.88 21.75 32.46
N ASN A 534 11.12 20.69 32.23
CA ASN A 534 9.73 20.79 31.81
C ASN A 534 8.82 21.32 32.92
N SER A 535 9.03 20.95 34.18
CA SER A 535 8.34 21.57 35.33
C SER A 535 8.60 23.07 35.38
N ILE A 536 9.84 23.51 35.16
CA ILE A 536 10.22 24.92 35.12
C ILE A 536 9.56 25.64 33.93
N ARG A 537 9.64 25.06 32.73
CA ARG A 537 9.05 25.61 31.51
C ARG A 537 7.52 25.74 31.62
N GLN A 538 6.84 24.75 32.20
CA GLN A 538 5.39 24.80 32.43
C GLN A 538 5.01 25.94 33.39
N PHE A 539 5.78 26.14 34.45
CA PHE A 539 5.57 27.24 35.40
C PHE A 539 5.67 28.60 34.68
N ILE A 540 6.72 28.80 33.87
CA ILE A 540 6.96 30.06 33.13
C ILE A 540 5.87 30.33 32.08
N ASN A 541 5.39 29.29 31.41
CA ASN A 541 4.38 29.44 30.36
C ASN A 541 2.95 29.67 30.90
N LYS A 542 2.75 29.75 32.22
CA LYS A 542 1.47 30.11 32.87
C LYS A 542 1.59 31.50 33.53
N PRO A 543 1.38 32.61 32.79
CA PRO A 543 1.59 33.97 33.29
C PRO A 543 0.84 34.28 34.58
N LYS A 544 -0.39 33.75 34.72
CA LYS A 544 -1.22 33.94 35.91
C LYS A 544 -0.60 33.37 37.19
N MET A 545 0.09 32.22 37.12
CA MET A 545 0.76 31.67 38.31
C MET A 545 1.98 32.52 38.70
N ALA A 546 2.73 33.05 37.74
CA ALA A 546 3.85 33.94 38.06
C ALA A 546 3.37 35.28 38.66
N GLU A 547 2.26 35.83 38.16
CA GLU A 547 1.63 37.06 38.68
C GLU A 547 0.98 36.87 40.06
N GLU A 548 0.35 35.71 40.33
CA GLU A 548 -0.36 35.43 41.58
C GLU A 548 0.58 35.06 42.75
N VAL A 549 1.71 34.40 42.47
CA VAL A 549 2.57 33.82 43.52
C VAL A 549 3.79 34.71 43.84
N GLY A 550 4.10 35.70 42.99
CA GLY A 550 5.17 36.68 43.20
C GLY A 550 6.58 36.14 42.94
N SER A 551 7.56 37.05 42.78
CA SER A 551 8.96 36.70 42.43
C SER A 551 9.66 35.80 43.45
N PHE A 552 9.27 35.89 44.73
CA PHE A 552 9.84 35.08 45.80
C PHE A 552 9.50 33.58 45.63
N ALA A 553 8.27 33.27 45.23
CA ALA A 553 7.85 31.88 45.06
C ALA A 553 8.41 31.23 43.79
N TYR A 554 8.74 32.02 42.77
CA TYR A 554 9.46 31.52 41.59
C TYR A 554 10.87 31.03 41.96
N ASP A 555 11.57 31.76 42.83
CA ASP A 555 12.90 31.39 43.30
C ASP A 555 12.88 30.13 44.15
N ASP A 556 11.91 30.06 45.08
CA ASP A 556 11.70 28.88 45.91
C ASP A 556 11.31 27.66 45.07
N PHE A 557 10.49 27.85 44.03
CA PHE A 557 10.12 26.78 43.11
C PHE A 557 11.32 26.24 42.32
N ILE A 558 12.16 27.09 41.73
CA ILE A 558 13.36 26.63 41.03
C ILE A 558 14.29 25.89 42.00
N LYS A 559 14.55 26.44 43.18
CA LYS A 559 15.39 25.79 44.21
C LYS A 559 14.80 24.44 44.63
N GLN A 560 13.49 24.36 44.80
CA GLN A 560 12.79 23.12 45.11
C GLN A 560 12.98 22.09 44.00
N VAL A 561 12.77 22.46 42.73
CA VAL A 561 12.96 21.56 41.58
C VAL A 561 14.40 21.04 41.52
N PHE A 562 15.40 21.89 41.77
CA PHE A 562 16.81 21.48 41.80
C PHE A 562 17.09 20.49 42.93
N SER A 563 16.58 20.78 44.12
CA SER A 563 16.71 19.92 45.30
C SER A 563 16.05 18.55 45.09
N GLU A 564 14.81 18.53 44.60
CA GLU A 564 14.03 17.29 44.37
C GLU A 564 14.63 16.39 43.28
N ASN A 565 15.33 16.97 42.31
CA ASN A 565 15.95 16.23 41.21
C ASN A 565 17.45 15.98 41.42
N ALA A 566 18.01 16.38 42.58
CA ALA A 566 19.42 16.25 42.92
C ALA A 566 20.36 16.78 41.82
N ILE A 567 20.03 17.96 41.27
CA ILE A 567 20.79 18.57 40.16
C ILE A 567 22.13 19.09 40.71
N PRO A 568 23.29 18.64 40.17
CA PRO A 568 24.59 19.09 40.63
C PRO A 568 24.86 20.52 40.15
N GLU A 569 25.67 21.25 40.92
CA GLU A 569 26.09 22.61 40.55
C GLU A 569 26.94 22.64 39.27
N ILE A 570 27.66 21.56 38.96
CA ILE A 570 28.47 21.41 37.76
C ILE A 570 28.06 20.14 37.03
N PHE A 571 27.73 20.29 35.75
CA PHE A 571 27.39 19.21 34.85
C PHE A 571 28.46 19.06 33.76
N ASN A 572 28.88 17.82 33.54
CA ASN A 572 29.83 17.45 32.50
C ASN A 572 29.19 16.51 31.51
N SER A 573 29.36 16.78 30.22
CA SER A 573 28.91 15.90 29.15
C SER A 573 29.86 15.96 27.95
N ASP A 574 29.72 15.00 27.05
CA ASP A 574 30.45 14.99 25.78
C ASP A 574 30.04 16.14 24.83
N LEU A 575 28.94 16.84 25.12
CA LEU A 575 28.46 17.99 24.35
C LEU A 575 29.02 19.30 24.89
N TRP A 576 29.07 19.44 26.22
CA TRP A 576 29.46 20.66 26.91
C TRP A 576 30.32 20.31 28.13
N VAL A 577 31.54 20.85 28.14
CA VAL A 577 32.49 20.73 29.26
C VAL A 577 32.11 21.76 30.33
N GLU A 578 32.08 21.31 31.59
CA GLU A 578 31.93 22.12 32.81
C GLU A 578 30.83 23.18 32.74
N GLN A 579 29.58 22.74 32.56
CA GLN A 579 28.42 23.63 32.60
C GLN A 579 27.92 23.80 34.03
N GLU A 580 27.99 25.02 34.55
CA GLU A 580 27.35 25.35 35.83
C GLU A 580 25.82 25.25 35.68
N LEU A 581 25.22 24.36 36.45
CA LEU A 581 23.79 24.23 36.67
C LEU A 581 23.49 24.72 38.09
N ASP A 582 23.78 26.00 38.35
CA ASP A 582 23.28 26.67 39.56
C ASP A 582 21.85 27.17 39.33
N SER A 583 21.01 27.03 40.37
CA SER A 583 19.63 27.49 40.36
C SER A 583 19.48 28.98 40.03
N ASN A 584 20.38 29.86 40.50
CA ASN A 584 20.32 31.29 40.20
C ASN A 584 20.73 31.56 38.75
N LYS A 585 21.75 30.85 38.24
CA LYS A 585 22.17 30.97 36.84
C LYS A 585 21.07 30.52 35.88
N VAL A 586 20.41 29.40 36.15
CA VAL A 586 19.28 28.94 35.35
C VAL A 586 18.13 29.93 35.41
N LYS A 587 17.80 30.47 36.59
CA LYS A 587 16.81 31.56 36.70
C LYS A 587 17.18 32.76 35.83
N GLN A 588 18.41 33.27 35.92
CA GLN A 588 18.88 34.40 35.11
C GLN A 588 18.74 34.10 33.61
N SER A 589 19.09 32.89 33.18
CA SER A 589 18.91 32.45 31.79
C SER A 589 17.45 32.39 31.36
N LEU A 590 16.55 31.91 32.23
CA LEU A 590 15.11 31.86 31.95
C LEU A 590 14.51 33.26 31.86
N ASP A 591 14.89 34.16 32.77
CA ASP A 591 14.45 35.57 32.76
C ASP A 591 14.92 36.23 31.46
N TYR A 592 16.20 36.09 31.11
CA TYR A 592 16.77 36.59 29.85
C TYR A 592 15.99 36.06 28.64
N ILE A 593 15.83 34.74 28.49
CA ILE A 593 15.10 34.15 27.35
C ILE A 593 13.64 34.61 27.33
N THR A 594 12.99 34.75 28.48
CA THR A 594 11.60 35.24 28.55
C THR A 594 11.49 36.68 28.04
N THR A 595 12.46 37.54 28.34
CA THR A 595 12.48 38.91 27.78
C THR A 595 12.62 38.93 26.26
N LEU A 596 13.28 37.93 25.66
CA LEU A 596 13.41 37.82 24.20
C LEU A 596 12.08 37.53 23.52
N LYS A 597 11.11 36.94 24.22
CA LYS A 597 9.80 36.59 23.64
C LYS A 597 9.08 37.79 23.03
N SER A 598 9.15 38.94 23.70
CA SER A 598 8.56 40.20 23.22
C SER A 598 9.55 41.08 22.45
N THR A 599 10.85 41.01 22.77
CA THR A 599 11.87 41.93 22.22
C THR A 599 12.61 41.39 21.00
N LYS A 600 12.90 40.09 20.95
CA LYS A 600 13.62 39.40 19.87
C LYS A 600 13.01 38.02 19.58
N PRO A 601 11.83 37.94 18.93
CA PRO A 601 11.10 36.67 18.75
C PRO A 601 11.91 35.57 18.04
N LEU A 602 12.79 35.93 17.11
CA LEU A 602 13.67 34.97 16.43
C LEU A 602 14.64 34.29 17.41
N ALA A 603 15.21 35.04 18.35
CA ALA A 603 16.11 34.51 19.36
C ALA A 603 15.37 33.60 20.35
N PHE A 604 14.16 33.99 20.77
CA PHE A 604 13.29 33.15 21.59
C PHE A 604 12.92 31.83 20.89
N ASN A 605 12.59 31.89 19.60
CA ASN A 605 12.29 30.72 18.79
C ASN A 605 13.52 29.81 18.64
N LEU A 606 14.72 30.39 18.46
CA LEU A 606 15.96 29.63 18.43
C LEU A 606 16.21 28.91 19.77
N ALA A 607 16.05 29.61 20.90
CA ALA A 607 16.22 29.02 22.23
C ALA A 607 15.24 27.86 22.47
N THR A 608 13.97 28.05 22.08
CA THR A 608 12.93 27.02 22.16
C THR A 608 13.29 25.81 21.31
N ARG A 609 13.72 26.04 20.07
CA ARG A 609 14.15 24.98 19.14
C ARG A 609 15.33 24.18 19.70
N LEU A 610 16.36 24.85 20.20
CA LEU A 610 17.57 24.18 20.70
C LEU A 610 17.29 23.38 21.98
N THR A 611 16.47 23.90 22.89
CA THR A 611 16.09 23.18 24.12
C THR A 611 15.21 21.97 23.83
N ASP A 612 14.27 22.07 22.88
CA ASP A 612 13.50 20.92 22.39
C ASP A 612 14.42 19.89 21.71
N LEU A 613 15.35 20.31 20.87
CA LEU A 613 16.32 19.42 20.21
C LEU A 613 17.21 18.69 21.23
N ALA A 614 17.64 19.36 22.30
CA ALA A 614 18.42 18.73 23.37
C ALA A 614 17.63 17.62 24.09
N GLN A 615 16.34 17.82 24.35
CA GLN A 615 15.47 16.78 24.93
C GLN A 615 15.28 15.60 23.96
N LEU A 616 15.01 15.88 22.68
CA LEU A 616 14.83 14.86 21.66
C LEU A 616 16.12 14.04 21.44
N TYR A 617 17.27 14.70 21.46
CA TYR A 617 18.59 14.05 21.41
C TYR A 617 18.79 13.09 22.60
N ALA A 618 18.52 13.56 23.83
CA ALA A 618 18.65 12.74 25.03
C ALA A 618 17.71 11.52 24.99
N GLU A 619 16.44 11.73 24.63
CA GLU A 619 15.44 10.67 24.54
C GLU A 619 15.84 9.65 23.45
N TYR A 620 16.23 10.10 22.26
CA TYR A 620 16.68 9.22 21.17
C TYR A 620 17.91 8.41 21.56
N TYR A 621 18.91 9.05 22.19
CA TYR A 621 20.08 8.35 22.72
C TYR A 621 19.69 7.27 23.74
N ASN A 622 18.79 7.58 24.68
CA ASN A 622 18.34 6.65 25.71
C ASN A 622 17.53 5.48 25.13
N VAL A 623 16.64 5.74 24.17
CA VAL A 623 15.86 4.68 23.51
C VAL A 623 16.77 3.80 22.64
N LEU A 624 17.70 4.40 21.90
CA LEU A 624 18.66 3.67 21.07
C LEU A 624 19.54 2.76 21.92
N ASN A 625 19.97 3.22 23.10
CA ASN A 625 20.74 2.45 24.07
C ASN A 625 19.90 1.62 25.05
N SER A 626 18.56 1.61 24.90
CA SER A 626 17.72 0.71 25.69
C SER A 626 18.04 -0.74 25.31
N GLY A 627 18.37 -1.57 26.31
CA GLY A 627 18.92 -2.91 26.09
C GLY A 627 18.00 -3.81 25.25
N TYR A 628 18.57 -4.84 24.61
CA TYR A 628 17.87 -5.77 23.68
C TYR A 628 16.47 -6.24 24.14
N GLY A 629 16.28 -6.44 25.45
CA GLY A 629 15.00 -6.84 26.02
C GLY A 629 13.84 -5.89 25.72
N THR A 630 14.09 -4.58 25.56
CA THR A 630 13.04 -3.57 25.32
C THR A 630 12.52 -3.57 23.89
N ALA A 631 13.23 -4.18 22.93
CA ALA A 631 12.75 -4.35 21.55
C ALA A 631 12.05 -5.71 21.32
N THR A 632 12.18 -6.63 22.29
CA THR A 632 11.78 -8.03 22.14
C THR A 632 10.79 -8.45 23.23
N ILE A 633 11.27 -9.10 24.29
CA ILE A 633 10.45 -9.72 25.33
C ILE A 633 9.65 -8.67 26.13
N PHE A 634 10.20 -7.47 26.26
CA PHE A 634 9.63 -6.36 27.02
C PHE A 634 9.28 -5.15 26.14
N ASP A 635 8.94 -5.36 24.86
CA ASP A 635 8.47 -4.28 23.97
C ASP A 635 7.03 -3.84 24.31
N TYR A 636 6.79 -3.54 25.59
CA TYR A 636 5.52 -3.03 26.10
C TYR A 636 5.27 -1.59 25.69
N ARG A 637 6.26 -0.90 25.11
CA ARG A 637 6.21 0.54 24.84
C ARG A 637 6.50 0.92 23.38
N GLY A 638 6.91 -0.03 22.54
CA GLY A 638 7.04 0.16 21.10
C GLY A 638 8.35 0.81 20.70
N ARG A 639 9.49 0.25 21.13
CA ARG A 639 10.82 0.87 20.93
C ARG A 639 11.08 1.35 19.50
N GLU A 640 10.73 0.54 18.50
CA GLU A 640 10.93 0.90 17.09
C GLU A 640 10.02 2.05 16.63
N LEU A 641 8.81 2.19 17.18
CA LEU A 641 7.96 3.37 16.94
C LEU A 641 8.61 4.62 17.52
N TRP A 642 9.12 4.54 18.75
CA TRP A 642 9.84 5.64 19.39
C TRP A 642 11.05 6.10 18.59
N LEU A 643 11.93 5.17 18.20
CA LEU A 643 13.08 5.50 17.35
C LEU A 643 12.63 6.19 16.07
N SER A 644 11.64 5.60 15.38
CA SER A 644 11.18 6.16 14.11
C SER A 644 10.56 7.56 14.25
N SER A 645 9.80 7.82 15.32
CA SER A 645 9.20 9.12 15.58
C SER A 645 10.22 10.17 16.02
N LEU A 646 11.16 9.80 16.91
CA LEU A 646 12.22 10.69 17.38
C LEU A 646 13.13 11.13 16.24
N GLU A 647 13.46 10.25 15.29
CA GLU A 647 14.20 10.63 14.08
C GLU A 647 13.46 11.70 13.26
N ASN A 648 12.16 11.53 13.04
CA ASN A 648 11.35 12.53 12.33
C ASN A 648 11.35 13.87 13.07
N LEU A 649 11.18 13.87 14.40
CA LEU A 649 11.21 15.07 15.23
C LEU A 649 12.58 15.75 15.19
N ILE A 650 13.67 15.00 15.35
CA ILE A 650 15.04 15.52 15.22
C ILE A 650 15.18 16.22 13.87
N MET A 651 14.81 15.56 12.77
CA MET A 651 14.95 16.15 11.44
C MET A 651 14.12 17.43 11.26
N MET A 652 12.91 17.51 11.85
CA MET A 652 12.13 18.76 11.86
C MET A 652 12.88 19.89 12.58
N TYR A 653 13.48 19.59 13.73
CA TYR A 653 14.17 20.56 14.58
C TYR A 653 15.58 20.90 14.08
N THR A 654 16.18 20.09 13.20
CA THR A 654 17.44 20.40 12.50
C THR A 654 17.23 20.96 11.09
N ASN A 655 16.02 21.41 10.77
CA ASN A 655 15.64 22.03 9.48
C ASN A 655 15.79 21.10 8.25
N GLY A 656 15.71 19.78 8.42
CA GLY A 656 15.75 18.83 7.30
C GLY A 656 14.36 18.50 6.73
N LEU A 657 14.33 18.03 5.49
CA LEU A 657 13.15 17.45 4.87
C LEU A 657 13.01 15.99 5.32
N SER A 658 11.88 15.67 5.97
CA SER A 658 11.58 14.28 6.32
C SER A 658 10.76 13.59 5.23
N TYR A 659 11.29 12.46 4.75
CA TYR A 659 10.57 11.50 3.93
C TYR A 659 10.57 10.12 4.61
N GLY A 660 9.42 9.44 4.60
CA GLY A 660 9.36 8.08 5.10
C GLY A 660 8.46 7.15 4.30
N SER A 661 8.79 5.86 4.30
CA SER A 661 7.97 4.83 3.66
C SER A 661 7.96 3.52 4.45
N CYS A 662 6.93 2.73 4.21
CA CYS A 662 6.99 1.27 4.38
C CYS A 662 6.76 0.65 3.00
N VAL A 663 6.63 -0.68 2.89
CA VAL A 663 6.39 -1.33 1.58
C VAL A 663 5.27 -0.63 0.78
N SER A 664 4.14 -0.36 1.43
CA SER A 664 2.92 0.23 0.83
C SER A 664 2.72 1.72 1.16
N GLY A 665 3.50 2.29 2.09
CA GLY A 665 3.32 3.67 2.57
C GLY A 665 2.04 3.93 3.36
N LYS A 666 1.22 2.91 3.65
CA LYS A 666 -0.10 3.07 4.29
C LYS A 666 -0.30 2.31 5.60
N ASP A 667 0.57 1.34 5.92
CA ASP A 667 0.45 0.51 7.12
C ASP A 667 1.40 1.02 8.21
N ARG A 668 2.63 0.48 8.28
CA ARG A 668 3.65 0.85 9.27
C ARG A 668 3.94 2.36 9.29
N LYS A 669 3.99 3.00 8.11
CA LYS A 669 4.19 4.46 7.99
C LYS A 669 3.02 5.25 8.57
N ALA A 670 1.78 4.76 8.48
CA ALA A 670 0.66 5.43 9.12
C ALA A 670 0.75 5.39 10.64
N LEU A 671 1.19 4.27 11.22
CA LEU A 671 1.37 4.14 12.66
C LEU A 671 2.50 5.04 13.18
N GLU A 672 3.60 5.17 12.44
CA GLU A 672 4.64 6.14 12.76
C GLU A 672 4.10 7.57 12.71
N LEU A 673 3.33 7.95 11.67
CA LEU A 673 2.73 9.29 11.60
C LEU A 673 1.81 9.57 12.79
N ILE A 674 0.93 8.63 13.15
CA ILE A 674 0.05 8.73 14.33
C ILE A 674 0.87 8.88 15.61
N HIS A 675 1.94 8.09 15.78
CA HIS A 675 2.77 8.14 16.96
C HIS A 675 3.53 9.47 17.07
N THR A 676 4.10 9.95 15.97
CA THR A 676 4.78 11.26 15.89
C THR A 676 3.81 12.41 16.11
N ASP A 677 2.59 12.35 15.56
CA ASP A 677 1.52 13.32 15.81
C ASP A 677 1.16 13.37 17.29
N ALA A 678 1.03 12.21 17.93
CA ALA A 678 0.74 12.14 19.35
C ALA A 678 1.86 12.77 20.18
N MET A 679 3.13 12.63 19.78
CA MET A 679 4.25 13.29 20.47
C MET A 679 4.19 14.81 20.34
N LEU A 680 3.86 15.33 19.15
CA LEU A 680 3.66 16.77 18.91
C LEU A 680 2.49 17.32 19.73
N ILE A 681 1.37 16.61 19.76
CA ILE A 681 0.19 16.97 20.54
C ILE A 681 0.49 16.92 22.04
N TYR A 682 1.19 15.88 22.50
CA TYR A 682 1.59 15.75 23.89
C TYR A 682 2.51 16.91 24.30
N HIS A 683 3.51 17.25 23.49
CA HIS A 683 4.38 18.40 23.75
C HIS A 683 3.62 19.73 23.81
N GLU A 684 2.69 19.94 22.89
CA GLU A 684 1.88 21.16 22.89
C GLU A 684 0.94 21.25 24.09
N ILE A 685 0.40 20.12 24.56
CA ILE A 685 -0.55 20.08 25.66
C ILE A 685 0.16 20.15 27.02
N TYR A 686 1.21 19.37 27.20
CA TYR A 686 1.91 19.20 28.47
C TYR A 686 3.20 20.01 28.54
N GLY A 687 3.61 20.74 27.50
CA GLY A 687 4.84 21.54 27.50
C GLY A 687 6.13 20.72 27.61
N ALA A 688 6.05 19.41 27.39
CA ALA A 688 7.09 18.42 27.61
C ALA A 688 6.99 17.33 26.54
N TRP A 689 8.11 16.82 26.00
CA TRP A 689 8.05 15.63 25.17
C TRP A 689 7.67 14.40 26.02
N PRO A 690 6.85 13.47 25.50
CA PRO A 690 6.64 12.20 26.18
C PRO A 690 7.95 11.40 26.13
N SER A 691 8.17 10.53 27.10
CA SER A 691 9.35 9.67 27.19
C SER A 691 8.99 8.18 27.12
N PHE A 692 9.84 7.40 26.46
CA PHE A 692 9.81 5.95 26.49
C PHE A 692 9.91 5.41 27.92
N PHE A 693 10.49 6.18 28.85
CA PHE A 693 10.68 5.81 30.25
C PHE A 693 9.68 6.48 31.21
N ASP A 694 8.60 7.05 30.69
CA ASP A 694 7.57 7.72 31.50
C ASP A 694 6.94 6.80 32.57
N GLY A 695 6.53 7.40 33.67
CA GLY A 695 5.70 6.73 34.67
C GLY A 695 4.31 6.39 34.15
N LYS A 696 3.52 5.68 34.94
CA LYS A 696 2.18 5.21 34.55
C LYS A 696 1.27 6.34 34.05
N GLU A 697 1.16 7.43 34.80
CA GLU A 697 0.25 8.55 34.47
C GLU A 697 0.62 9.27 33.16
N ALA A 698 1.89 9.66 33.00
CA ALA A 698 2.38 10.29 31.77
C ALA A 698 2.22 9.36 30.55
N ARG A 699 2.46 8.05 30.74
CA ARG A 699 2.22 7.05 29.70
C ARG A 699 0.74 6.92 29.33
N GLU A 700 -0.17 6.89 30.30
CA GLU A 700 -1.62 6.84 30.05
C GLU A 700 -2.10 8.07 29.27
N ASN A 701 -1.56 9.25 29.57
CA ASN A 701 -1.84 10.48 28.81
C ASN A 701 -1.40 10.37 27.35
N PHE A 702 -0.19 9.85 27.09
CA PHE A 702 0.31 9.64 25.73
C PHE A 702 -0.48 8.55 24.98
N GLU A 703 -0.74 7.41 25.63
CA GLU A 703 -1.53 6.29 25.09
C GLU A 703 -2.92 6.75 24.66
N ARG A 704 -3.57 7.59 25.48
CA ARG A 704 -4.87 8.16 25.17
C ARG A 704 -4.83 8.98 23.87
N ILE A 705 -3.85 9.87 23.70
CA ILE A 705 -3.70 10.68 22.48
C ILE A 705 -3.48 9.78 21.26
N VAL A 706 -2.58 8.79 21.36
CA VAL A 706 -2.34 7.84 20.25
C VAL A 706 -3.64 7.11 19.88
N SER A 707 -4.38 6.63 20.88
CA SER A 707 -5.64 5.91 20.68
C SER A 707 -6.71 6.81 20.07
N ASP A 708 -6.80 8.07 20.52
CA ASP A 708 -7.72 9.09 19.97
C ASP A 708 -7.45 9.35 18.48
N LEU A 709 -6.18 9.56 18.12
CA LEU A 709 -5.78 9.75 16.72
C LEU A 709 -6.02 8.50 15.86
N TYR A 710 -5.80 7.30 16.41
CA TYR A 710 -6.05 6.06 15.68
C TYR A 710 -7.53 5.90 15.32
N VAL A 711 -8.43 6.17 16.27
CA VAL A 711 -9.88 5.98 16.07
C VAL A 711 -10.54 7.09 15.24
N THR A 712 -9.84 8.19 14.93
CA THR A 712 -10.30 9.12 13.87
C THR A 712 -10.35 8.43 12.51
N ARG A 713 -9.60 7.33 12.33
CA ARG A 713 -9.46 6.57 11.09
C ARG A 713 -8.92 7.40 9.92
N HIS A 714 -8.22 8.50 10.19
CA HIS A 714 -7.59 9.33 9.17
C HIS A 714 -6.68 8.49 8.26
N ALA A 715 -5.76 7.75 8.89
CA ALA A 715 -4.85 6.85 8.19
C ALA A 715 -5.55 5.70 7.45
N HIS A 716 -6.63 5.15 8.00
CA HIS A 716 -7.41 4.07 7.38
C HIS A 716 -8.11 4.54 6.11
N VAL A 717 -8.74 5.72 6.15
CA VAL A 717 -9.37 6.31 4.95
C VAL A 717 -8.30 6.70 3.94
N HIS A 718 -7.15 7.21 4.39
CA HIS A 718 -6.00 7.40 3.53
C HIS A 718 -5.61 6.10 2.82
N ALA A 719 -5.50 4.98 3.55
CA ALA A 719 -5.18 3.65 3.02
C ALA A 719 -6.22 3.13 2.02
N ALA A 720 -7.51 3.39 2.28
CA ALA A 720 -8.64 3.02 1.41
C ALA A 720 -8.55 3.66 0.02
N ARG A 721 -7.93 4.84 -0.12
CA ARG A 721 -7.72 5.47 -1.44
C ARG A 721 -6.79 4.69 -2.36
N GLY A 722 -6.14 3.63 -1.86
CA GLY A 722 -5.41 2.68 -2.69
C GLY A 722 -6.25 1.48 -3.16
N ALA A 723 -7.45 1.30 -2.60
CA ALA A 723 -8.46 0.26 -2.90
C ALA A 723 -9.77 0.60 -2.15
N ASP A 724 -10.77 1.15 -2.84
CA ASP A 724 -12.00 1.61 -2.17
C ASP A 724 -12.67 0.47 -1.39
N GLY A 725 -13.19 0.77 -0.20
CA GLY A 725 -13.69 -0.22 0.75
C GLY A 725 -12.64 -0.96 1.59
N ALA A 726 -11.34 -0.73 1.36
CA ALA A 726 -10.24 -1.32 2.13
C ALA A 726 -9.70 -0.38 3.23
N ALA A 727 -10.59 0.29 3.97
CA ALA A 727 -10.25 1.28 4.99
C ALA A 727 -9.75 0.65 6.29
N GLY A 728 -8.53 0.11 6.26
CA GLY A 728 -7.91 -0.56 7.40
C GLY A 728 -6.41 -0.32 7.49
N ILE A 729 -5.83 -0.69 8.64
CA ILE A 729 -4.38 -0.82 8.83
C ILE A 729 -4.06 -2.30 8.98
N LYS A 730 -3.05 -2.79 8.26
CA LYS A 730 -2.67 -4.20 8.32
C LYS A 730 -1.99 -4.55 9.64
N THR A 731 -2.41 -5.64 10.26
CA THR A 731 -1.83 -6.26 11.47
C THR A 731 -1.44 -5.26 12.57
N PRO A 732 -2.32 -4.32 12.99
CA PRO A 732 -1.94 -3.23 13.90
C PRO A 732 -1.50 -3.76 15.27
N SER A 733 -2.06 -4.89 15.72
CA SER A 733 -1.67 -5.56 16.97
C SER A 733 -0.23 -6.07 16.99
N ASN A 734 0.40 -6.25 15.81
CA ASN A 734 1.81 -6.67 15.73
C ASN A 734 2.79 -5.49 15.81
N TYR A 735 2.29 -4.27 15.63
CA TYR A 735 3.10 -3.06 15.52
C TYR A 735 2.90 -2.15 16.74
N LEU A 736 1.69 -2.12 17.28
CA LEU A 736 1.33 -1.28 18.41
C LEU A 736 1.64 -1.98 19.74
N PRO A 737 2.15 -1.22 20.72
CA PRO A 737 2.25 -1.64 22.12
C PRO A 737 0.92 -2.09 22.70
N LYS A 738 0.98 -3.04 23.64
CA LYS A 738 -0.22 -3.65 24.23
C LYS A 738 -1.16 -2.62 24.85
N ASP A 739 -0.63 -1.67 25.63
CA ASP A 739 -1.40 -0.60 26.27
C ASP A 739 -2.20 0.21 25.22
N ILE A 740 -1.55 0.66 24.15
CA ILE A 740 -2.20 1.37 23.03
C ILE A 740 -3.27 0.48 22.36
N THR A 741 -3.01 -0.81 22.16
CA THR A 741 -4.04 -1.71 21.59
C THR A 741 -5.25 -1.86 22.50
N GLU A 742 -5.07 -1.84 23.83
CA GLU A 742 -6.14 -1.88 24.81
C GLU A 742 -6.92 -0.57 24.83
N GLY A 743 -6.24 0.58 24.77
CA GLY A 743 -6.84 1.90 24.62
C GLY A 743 -7.73 2.02 23.37
N ILE A 744 -7.25 1.52 22.23
CA ILE A 744 -8.03 1.46 20.99
C ILE A 744 -9.24 0.53 21.14
N LYS A 745 -9.06 -0.68 21.67
CA LYS A 745 -10.17 -1.65 21.87
C LYS A 745 -11.24 -1.10 22.81
N LYS A 746 -10.85 -0.32 23.82
CA LYS A 746 -11.78 0.35 24.74
C LYS A 746 -12.61 1.42 24.03
N LYS A 747 -12.03 2.15 23.08
CA LYS A 747 -12.72 3.24 22.34
C LYS A 747 -13.55 2.75 21.16
N ALA A 748 -13.01 1.80 20.37
CA ALA A 748 -13.56 1.41 19.08
C ALA A 748 -14.19 0.00 19.06
N GLY A 749 -14.10 -0.74 20.17
CA GLY A 749 -14.62 -2.11 20.31
C GLY A 749 -13.52 -3.18 20.27
N LYS A 750 -13.80 -4.34 20.91
CA LYS A 750 -12.81 -5.43 21.09
C LYS A 750 -12.24 -5.98 19.79
N GLN A 751 -13.03 -5.98 18.71
CA GLN A 751 -12.66 -6.50 17.39
C GLN A 751 -12.12 -5.42 16.43
N ALA A 752 -11.98 -4.16 16.87
CA ALA A 752 -11.61 -3.05 15.97
C ALA A 752 -10.31 -3.32 15.19
N LEU A 753 -9.28 -3.83 15.88
CA LEU A 753 -7.98 -4.12 15.26
C LEU A 753 -8.00 -5.33 14.31
N GLU A 754 -8.89 -6.29 14.55
CA GLU A 754 -9.09 -7.46 13.68
C GLU A 754 -9.84 -7.05 12.40
N ILE A 755 -10.90 -6.24 12.56
CA ILE A 755 -11.65 -5.63 11.47
C ILE A 755 -10.71 -4.78 10.59
N ASP A 756 -9.86 -3.95 11.20
CA ASP A 756 -8.90 -3.13 10.48
C ASP A 756 -7.93 -3.98 9.63
N ASP A 757 -7.38 -5.07 10.19
CA ASP A 757 -6.49 -5.96 9.44
C ASP A 757 -7.21 -6.63 8.28
N ARG A 758 -8.47 -7.06 8.51
CA ARG A 758 -9.28 -7.66 7.46
C ARG A 758 -9.57 -6.69 6.32
N LEU A 759 -10.07 -5.50 6.64
CA LEU A 759 -10.36 -4.46 5.64
C LEU A 759 -9.10 -4.08 4.87
N ALA A 760 -7.96 -3.92 5.57
CA ALA A 760 -6.68 -3.65 4.92
C ALA A 760 -6.27 -4.76 3.96
N THR A 761 -6.52 -6.02 4.32
CA THR A 761 -6.16 -7.21 3.54
C THR A 761 -7.02 -7.37 2.28
N ASN A 762 -8.29 -6.92 2.30
CA ASN A 762 -9.19 -6.95 1.14
C ASN A 762 -8.74 -6.02 0.00
N ASN A 763 -7.69 -5.22 0.20
CA ASN A 763 -7.11 -4.38 -0.82
C ASN A 763 -6.49 -5.18 -1.98
N GLU A 764 -6.08 -6.43 -1.79
CA GLU A 764 -5.57 -7.30 -2.85
C GLU A 764 -6.63 -8.35 -3.17
N VAL A 765 -7.07 -8.44 -4.43
CA VAL A 765 -8.14 -9.37 -4.84
C VAL A 765 -7.82 -10.81 -4.43
N ARG A 766 -6.57 -11.26 -4.64
CA ARG A 766 -6.10 -12.61 -4.24
C ARG A 766 -6.14 -12.91 -2.74
N ARG A 767 -6.35 -11.89 -1.89
CA ARG A 767 -6.39 -12.03 -0.43
C ARG A 767 -7.80 -11.94 0.15
N ILE A 768 -8.82 -11.75 -0.70
CA ILE A 768 -10.22 -11.84 -0.28
C ILE A 768 -10.49 -13.27 0.23
N VAL A 769 -10.92 -13.36 1.49
CA VAL A 769 -11.13 -14.64 2.19
C VAL A 769 -12.21 -15.45 1.49
N GLY A 770 -11.98 -16.74 1.25
CA GLY A 770 -12.97 -17.61 0.60
C GLY A 770 -13.12 -17.41 -0.91
N LEU A 771 -12.32 -16.55 -1.55
CA LEU A 771 -12.41 -16.35 -3.01
C LEU A 771 -12.24 -17.66 -3.78
N THR A 772 -11.19 -18.43 -3.48
CA THR A 772 -10.86 -19.65 -4.23
C THR A 772 -11.88 -20.77 -4.06
N THR A 773 -12.66 -20.78 -2.98
CA THR A 773 -13.72 -21.78 -2.76
C THR A 773 -14.95 -21.53 -3.61
N HIS A 774 -15.14 -20.30 -4.10
CA HIS A 774 -16.28 -19.88 -4.90
C HIS A 774 -16.02 -19.88 -6.41
N LEU A 775 -14.76 -19.97 -6.85
CA LEU A 775 -14.39 -19.97 -8.28
C LEU A 775 -14.88 -21.22 -9.00
N LYS A 776 -15.62 -21.03 -10.09
CA LYS A 776 -16.18 -22.07 -10.93
C LYS A 776 -15.95 -21.70 -12.42
N PRO A 777 -14.81 -22.08 -13.03
CA PRO A 777 -14.61 -21.86 -14.46
C PRO A 777 -15.78 -22.43 -15.30
N GLY A 778 -16.22 -21.70 -16.33
CA GLY A 778 -17.39 -21.99 -17.14
C GLY A 778 -18.73 -21.51 -16.56
N TYR A 779 -18.75 -20.95 -15.35
CA TYR A 779 -19.98 -20.61 -14.64
C TYR A 779 -20.66 -19.34 -15.15
N ALA A 780 -19.91 -18.33 -15.60
CA ALA A 780 -20.51 -17.10 -16.12
C ALA A 780 -21.38 -17.38 -17.36
N ARG A 781 -20.92 -18.28 -18.24
CA ARG A 781 -21.71 -18.75 -19.39
C ARG A 781 -22.99 -19.48 -18.95
N CYS A 782 -22.95 -20.23 -17.85
CA CYS A 782 -24.13 -20.90 -17.29
C CYS A 782 -25.16 -19.88 -16.80
N VAL A 783 -24.71 -18.83 -16.11
CA VAL A 783 -25.57 -17.73 -15.66
C VAL A 783 -26.23 -17.04 -16.85
N VAL A 784 -25.45 -16.63 -17.86
CA VAL A 784 -26.00 -15.98 -19.05
C VAL A 784 -26.99 -16.89 -19.78
N ALA A 785 -26.71 -18.19 -19.90
CA ALA A 785 -27.64 -19.13 -20.48
C ALA A 785 -28.96 -19.22 -19.69
N ALA A 786 -28.92 -19.18 -18.36
CA ALA A 786 -30.11 -19.17 -17.52
C ALA A 786 -30.90 -17.87 -17.67
N MET A 787 -30.23 -16.72 -17.76
CA MET A 787 -30.84 -15.40 -17.95
C MET A 787 -31.60 -15.25 -19.28
N ARG A 788 -31.34 -16.10 -20.28
CA ARG A 788 -32.09 -16.11 -21.55
C ARG A 788 -33.54 -16.57 -21.38
N LEU A 789 -33.84 -17.27 -20.29
CA LEU A 789 -35.18 -17.73 -19.96
C LEU A 789 -35.92 -16.66 -19.15
N SER A 790 -37.21 -16.48 -19.41
CA SER A 790 -38.07 -15.67 -18.55
C SER A 790 -38.12 -16.26 -17.14
N GLU A 791 -38.37 -15.41 -16.14
CA GLU A 791 -38.48 -15.85 -14.75
C GLU A 791 -39.49 -16.99 -14.58
N GLN A 792 -40.65 -16.88 -15.23
CA GLN A 792 -41.69 -17.91 -15.22
C GLN A 792 -41.18 -19.26 -15.77
N ASN A 793 -40.39 -19.25 -16.85
CA ASN A 793 -39.83 -20.48 -17.39
C ASN A 793 -38.76 -21.07 -16.48
N GLN A 794 -37.92 -20.23 -15.87
CA GLN A 794 -36.93 -20.69 -14.89
C GLN A 794 -37.61 -21.39 -13.72
N GLU A 795 -38.66 -20.78 -13.18
CA GLU A 795 -39.46 -21.33 -12.08
C GLU A 795 -40.09 -22.67 -12.44
N GLN A 796 -40.81 -22.76 -13.57
CA GLN A 796 -41.42 -24.01 -14.02
C GLN A 796 -40.39 -25.12 -14.24
N ILE A 797 -39.22 -24.80 -14.83
CA ILE A 797 -38.15 -25.77 -15.05
C ILE A 797 -37.59 -26.26 -13.71
N LEU A 798 -37.29 -25.34 -12.79
CA LEU A 798 -36.76 -25.68 -11.46
C LEU A 798 -37.74 -26.53 -10.65
N GLU A 799 -39.03 -26.22 -10.68
CA GLU A 799 -40.07 -27.03 -10.02
C GLU A 799 -40.12 -28.45 -10.58
N LYS A 800 -40.11 -28.59 -11.91
CA LYS A 800 -40.13 -29.92 -12.57
C LYS A 800 -38.88 -30.72 -12.24
N ILE A 801 -37.70 -30.08 -12.24
CA ILE A 801 -36.45 -30.72 -11.85
C ILE A 801 -36.52 -31.11 -10.37
N LYS A 802 -36.94 -30.23 -9.46
CA LYS A 802 -37.05 -30.52 -8.01
C LYS A 802 -37.92 -31.75 -7.75
N LEU A 803 -39.11 -31.81 -8.35
CA LEU A 803 -40.01 -32.95 -8.23
C LEU A 803 -39.38 -34.23 -8.76
N LEU A 804 -38.70 -34.15 -9.91
CA LEU A 804 -38.06 -35.31 -10.51
C LEU A 804 -36.86 -35.81 -9.67
N ILE A 805 -36.03 -34.92 -9.15
CA ILE A 805 -34.84 -35.28 -8.35
C ILE A 805 -35.25 -35.87 -6.99
N GLY A 806 -36.41 -35.49 -6.47
CA GLY A 806 -37.03 -36.06 -5.27
C GLY A 806 -37.34 -37.57 -5.35
N GLU A 807 -37.43 -38.14 -6.56
CA GLU A 807 -37.66 -39.58 -6.80
C GLU A 807 -36.38 -40.41 -6.55
N LYS A 808 -35.91 -40.46 -5.29
CA LYS A 808 -34.61 -41.06 -4.90
C LYS A 808 -34.43 -42.50 -5.40
N SER A 809 -35.47 -43.33 -5.29
CA SER A 809 -35.45 -44.73 -5.73
C SER A 809 -35.28 -44.87 -7.24
N TYR A 810 -35.85 -43.96 -8.03
CA TYR A 810 -35.68 -43.94 -9.48
C TYR A 810 -34.20 -43.71 -9.83
N TRP A 811 -33.57 -42.71 -9.21
CA TRP A 811 -32.18 -42.34 -9.49
C TRP A 811 -31.17 -43.38 -9.05
N GLN A 812 -31.40 -44.07 -7.93
CA GLN A 812 -30.58 -45.20 -7.50
C GLN A 812 -30.53 -46.33 -8.54
N LYS A 813 -31.62 -46.52 -9.31
CA LYS A 813 -31.71 -47.52 -10.39
C LYS A 813 -31.09 -47.06 -11.71
N GLN A 814 -30.71 -45.79 -11.84
CA GLN A 814 -30.08 -45.25 -13.05
C GLN A 814 -28.55 -45.47 -13.12
N LEU A 815 -27.98 -46.23 -12.17
CA LEU A 815 -26.60 -46.72 -12.23
C LEU A 815 -26.56 -48.14 -12.78
N SER A 816 -25.64 -48.41 -13.70
CA SER A 816 -25.49 -49.73 -14.33
C SER A 816 -24.91 -50.81 -13.39
N TYR A 817 -24.22 -50.43 -12.31
CA TYR A 817 -23.70 -51.34 -11.30
C TYR A 817 -24.57 -51.31 -10.03
N ARG A 818 -25.36 -52.38 -9.80
CA ARG A 818 -26.32 -52.49 -8.67
C ARG A 818 -25.72 -53.01 -7.36
N ILE A 819 -24.42 -53.24 -7.31
CA ILE A 819 -23.81 -54.08 -6.27
C ILE A 819 -23.34 -53.17 -5.10
N PHE A 820 -24.25 -52.96 -4.13
CA PHE A 820 -24.04 -52.40 -2.78
C PHE A 820 -24.07 -50.87 -2.52
N VAL A 821 -24.54 -50.01 -3.43
CA VAL A 821 -24.56 -48.55 -3.15
C VAL A 821 -25.97 -47.94 -3.31
N ASN A 822 -26.60 -47.58 -2.19
CA ASN A 822 -27.87 -46.81 -2.14
C ASN A 822 -27.66 -45.32 -2.49
N ALA A 823 -26.87 -45.00 -3.51
CA ALA A 823 -26.56 -43.61 -3.88
C ALA A 823 -27.06 -43.27 -5.28
N SER A 824 -27.64 -42.09 -5.44
CA SER A 824 -27.94 -41.51 -6.75
C SER A 824 -26.65 -41.17 -7.50
N PRO A 825 -26.69 -41.05 -8.85
CA PRO A 825 -25.54 -40.57 -9.61
C PRO A 825 -25.02 -39.25 -9.03
N LYS A 826 -23.69 -39.10 -8.91
CA LYS A 826 -23.08 -37.93 -8.23
C LYS A 826 -23.58 -36.58 -8.76
N GLY A 827 -23.91 -36.46 -10.06
CA GLY A 827 -24.47 -35.23 -10.60
C GLY A 827 -25.92 -34.97 -10.20
N ILE A 828 -26.74 -36.02 -10.07
CA ILE A 828 -28.10 -35.91 -9.52
C ILE A 828 -28.04 -35.50 -8.04
N ALA A 829 -27.14 -36.09 -7.26
CA ALA A 829 -26.94 -35.70 -5.86
C ALA A 829 -26.49 -34.22 -5.73
N LYS A 830 -25.61 -33.75 -6.62
CA LYS A 830 -25.24 -32.32 -6.66
C LYS A 830 -26.41 -31.41 -7.06
N ILE A 831 -27.25 -31.82 -8.02
CA ILE A 831 -28.46 -31.06 -8.37
C ILE A 831 -29.42 -30.99 -7.17
N GLN A 832 -29.57 -32.08 -6.41
CA GLN A 832 -30.37 -32.06 -5.17
C GLN A 832 -29.84 -31.05 -4.16
N GLN A 833 -28.52 -30.98 -3.97
CA GLN A 833 -27.89 -30.01 -3.05
C GLN A 833 -28.25 -28.55 -3.40
N VAL A 834 -28.37 -28.21 -4.68
CA VAL A 834 -28.81 -26.87 -5.12
C VAL A 834 -30.19 -26.51 -4.55
N PHE A 835 -31.12 -27.48 -4.46
CA PHE A 835 -32.43 -27.26 -3.86
C PHE A 835 -32.40 -27.26 -2.33
N ASP A 836 -31.53 -28.07 -1.73
CA ASP A 836 -31.39 -28.15 -0.28
C ASP A 836 -30.85 -26.84 0.31
N GLU A 837 -29.95 -26.15 -0.39
CA GLU A 837 -29.35 -24.87 0.03
C GLU A 837 -30.36 -23.72 0.16
N VAL A 838 -31.49 -23.79 -0.55
CA VAL A 838 -32.50 -22.71 -0.60
C VAL A 838 -33.85 -23.12 -0.01
N ALA A 839 -33.93 -24.30 0.61
CA ALA A 839 -35.19 -24.90 1.07
C ALA A 839 -35.93 -24.09 2.15
N VAL A 840 -35.26 -23.12 2.78
CA VAL A 840 -35.80 -22.26 3.83
C VAL A 840 -36.57 -21.03 3.31
N LEU A 841 -36.58 -20.78 2.00
CA LEU A 841 -37.23 -19.62 1.40
C LEU A 841 -38.63 -19.98 0.88
N GLU A 842 -39.64 -19.24 1.32
CA GLU A 842 -41.04 -19.41 0.86
C GLU A 842 -41.22 -18.97 -0.59
N GLU A 843 -40.59 -17.84 -0.98
CA GLU A 843 -40.53 -17.37 -2.35
C GLU A 843 -39.07 -17.13 -2.76
N LEU A 844 -38.70 -17.60 -3.95
CA LEU A 844 -37.34 -17.44 -4.49
C LEU A 844 -37.26 -16.16 -5.33
N PRO A 845 -36.41 -15.18 -4.98
CA PRO A 845 -36.15 -14.04 -5.85
C PRO A 845 -35.61 -14.49 -7.22
N ALA A 846 -35.90 -13.72 -8.28
CA ALA A 846 -35.46 -14.01 -9.65
C ALA A 846 -33.95 -14.31 -9.76
N GLY A 847 -33.11 -13.56 -9.03
CA GLY A 847 -31.66 -13.78 -8.98
C GLY A 847 -31.27 -15.16 -8.44
N ILE A 848 -31.99 -15.67 -7.43
CA ILE A 848 -31.79 -17.01 -6.87
C ILE A 848 -32.24 -18.07 -7.86
N LYS A 849 -33.39 -17.90 -8.53
CA LYS A 849 -33.86 -18.82 -9.59
C LYS A 849 -32.80 -18.96 -10.70
N THR A 850 -32.26 -17.83 -11.16
CA THR A 850 -31.19 -17.84 -12.17
C THR A 850 -29.93 -18.55 -11.67
N ARG A 851 -29.50 -18.28 -10.42
CA ARG A 851 -28.35 -18.96 -9.81
C ARG A 851 -28.54 -20.47 -9.76
N MET A 852 -29.69 -20.94 -9.26
CA MET A 852 -29.97 -22.37 -9.15
C MET A 852 -29.88 -23.06 -10.51
N LEU A 853 -30.48 -22.46 -11.54
CA LEU A 853 -30.43 -23.04 -12.88
C LEU A 853 -29.01 -23.03 -13.45
N ALA A 854 -28.22 -21.99 -13.19
CA ALA A 854 -26.82 -21.93 -13.56
C ALA A 854 -25.97 -23.00 -12.84
N ASP A 855 -26.20 -23.24 -11.55
CA ASP A 855 -25.54 -24.31 -10.78
C ASP A 855 -25.88 -25.70 -11.33
N ILE A 856 -27.12 -25.91 -11.79
CA ILE A 856 -27.55 -27.13 -12.50
C ILE A 856 -26.82 -27.26 -13.84
N TYR A 857 -26.76 -26.19 -14.65
CA TYR A 857 -26.04 -26.18 -15.92
C TYR A 857 -24.56 -26.52 -15.73
N HIS A 858 -23.89 -25.86 -14.79
CA HIS A 858 -22.50 -26.10 -14.45
C HIS A 858 -22.26 -27.53 -13.97
N THR A 859 -23.16 -28.06 -13.15
CA THR A 859 -23.11 -29.45 -12.68
C THR A 859 -23.16 -30.45 -13.82
N VAL A 860 -23.97 -30.19 -14.85
CA VAL A 860 -24.12 -31.07 -16.03
C VAL A 860 -22.97 -30.91 -17.02
N LEU A 861 -22.50 -29.68 -17.28
CA LEU A 861 -21.37 -29.42 -18.19
C LEU A 861 -20.06 -30.07 -17.73
N ASN A 862 -19.86 -30.19 -16.41
CA ASN A 862 -18.72 -30.88 -15.82
C ASN A 862 -18.86 -32.42 -15.79
N ARG A 863 -19.81 -32.97 -16.55
CA ARG A 863 -19.97 -34.42 -16.73
C ARG A 863 -19.46 -34.83 -18.10
N PRO A 864 -18.80 -36.00 -18.21
CA PRO A 864 -18.44 -36.57 -19.51
C PRO A 864 -19.64 -36.56 -20.46
N LYS A 865 -19.49 -36.13 -21.71
CA LYS A 865 -20.60 -36.10 -22.68
C LYS A 865 -21.18 -37.50 -22.86
N ASP A 866 -20.29 -38.47 -23.04
CA ASP A 866 -20.62 -39.88 -23.14
C ASP A 866 -20.16 -40.63 -21.89
N SER A 867 -21.04 -41.49 -21.39
CA SER A 867 -20.72 -42.39 -20.28
C SER A 867 -21.59 -43.63 -20.39
N GLU A 868 -20.94 -44.78 -20.55
CA GLU A 868 -21.59 -46.08 -20.60
C GLU A 868 -22.27 -46.45 -19.27
N LEU A 869 -21.81 -45.86 -18.17
CA LEU A 869 -22.32 -46.08 -16.82
C LEU A 869 -23.63 -45.33 -16.52
N ARG A 870 -24.11 -44.47 -17.44
CA ARG A 870 -25.36 -43.72 -17.28
C ARG A 870 -26.49 -44.41 -18.02
N ASN A 871 -27.56 -44.73 -17.29
CA ASN A 871 -28.78 -45.26 -17.86
C ASN A 871 -29.60 -44.16 -18.56
N GLY A 872 -30.64 -44.57 -19.30
CA GLY A 872 -31.42 -43.70 -20.18
C GLY A 872 -32.01 -42.46 -19.49
N GLY A 873 -32.46 -42.57 -18.24
CA GLY A 873 -33.05 -41.44 -17.51
C GLY A 873 -32.08 -40.32 -17.21
N THR A 874 -30.88 -40.65 -16.70
CA THR A 874 -29.83 -39.65 -16.43
C THR A 874 -29.30 -39.03 -17.73
N LYS A 875 -29.13 -39.82 -18.79
CA LYS A 875 -28.75 -39.30 -20.11
C LYS A 875 -29.80 -38.31 -20.63
N ALA A 876 -31.08 -38.68 -20.59
CA ALA A 876 -32.18 -37.83 -21.04
C ALA A 876 -32.25 -36.50 -20.27
N LEU A 877 -32.17 -36.54 -18.94
CA LEU A 877 -32.15 -35.31 -18.13
C LEU A 877 -30.97 -34.41 -18.48
N TYR A 878 -29.76 -34.96 -18.58
CA TYR A 878 -28.58 -34.17 -18.92
C TYR A 878 -28.66 -33.59 -20.33
N SER A 879 -29.18 -34.35 -21.31
CA SER A 879 -29.43 -33.84 -22.66
C SER A 879 -30.42 -32.68 -22.66
N ILE A 880 -31.50 -32.75 -21.89
CA ILE A 880 -32.47 -31.62 -21.77
C ILE A 880 -31.77 -30.39 -21.21
N ILE A 881 -31.00 -30.56 -20.12
CA ILE A 881 -30.28 -29.46 -19.48
C ILE A 881 -29.25 -28.84 -20.43
N LEU A 882 -28.50 -29.66 -21.17
CA LEU A 882 -27.52 -29.19 -22.16
C LEU A 882 -28.20 -28.46 -23.33
N ASN A 883 -29.36 -28.94 -23.79
CA ASN A 883 -30.12 -28.27 -24.85
C ASN A 883 -30.65 -26.90 -24.38
N LEU A 884 -31.15 -26.82 -23.14
CA LEU A 884 -31.54 -25.55 -22.53
C LEU A 884 -30.36 -24.58 -22.43
N TYR A 885 -29.20 -25.06 -21.97
CA TYR A 885 -27.97 -24.26 -21.88
C TYR A 885 -27.53 -23.71 -23.26
N ASN A 886 -27.56 -24.55 -24.30
CA ASN A 886 -27.16 -24.16 -25.66
C ASN A 886 -28.20 -23.29 -26.39
N SER A 887 -29.40 -23.14 -25.84
CA SER A 887 -30.47 -22.38 -26.49
C SER A 887 -30.12 -20.89 -26.60
N THR A 888 -30.42 -20.29 -27.75
CA THR A 888 -30.14 -18.87 -28.04
C THR A 888 -31.28 -17.93 -27.63
N GLY A 889 -32.34 -18.46 -27.01
CA GLY A 889 -33.48 -17.70 -26.49
C GLY A 889 -34.75 -17.86 -27.33
N SER A 890 -35.59 -18.84 -26.97
CA SER A 890 -37.02 -18.79 -27.28
C SER A 890 -37.84 -19.49 -26.19
N ASN A 891 -39.07 -19.06 -25.98
CA ASN A 891 -40.04 -19.78 -25.14
C ASN A 891 -40.33 -21.20 -25.65
N THR A 892 -39.95 -21.52 -26.90
CA THR A 892 -40.20 -22.80 -27.54
C THR A 892 -39.30 -23.89 -26.97
N GLU A 893 -38.00 -23.65 -26.77
CA GLU A 893 -37.10 -24.62 -26.16
C GLU A 893 -37.43 -24.85 -24.68
N ALA A 894 -37.90 -23.82 -23.97
CA ALA A 894 -38.40 -23.97 -22.61
C ALA A 894 -39.63 -24.89 -22.56
N LYS A 895 -40.59 -24.73 -23.48
CA LYS A 895 -41.78 -25.58 -23.59
C LYS A 895 -41.41 -27.04 -23.91
N ASP A 896 -40.52 -27.26 -24.87
CA ASP A 896 -40.02 -28.59 -25.22
C ASP A 896 -39.31 -29.26 -24.03
N ALA A 897 -38.45 -28.52 -23.32
CA ALA A 897 -37.80 -29.03 -22.13
C ALA A 897 -38.81 -29.39 -21.02
N LEU A 898 -39.80 -28.54 -20.77
CA LEU A 898 -40.86 -28.80 -19.79
C LEU A 898 -41.67 -30.05 -20.14
N GLN A 899 -42.00 -30.25 -21.42
CA GLN A 899 -42.67 -31.46 -21.90
C GLN A 899 -41.80 -32.70 -21.64
N LYS A 900 -40.53 -32.68 -22.04
CA LYS A 900 -39.61 -33.80 -21.86
C LYS A 900 -39.34 -34.11 -20.39
N LEU A 901 -39.23 -33.09 -19.52
CA LEU A 901 -39.13 -33.27 -18.07
C LEU A 901 -40.39 -33.94 -17.51
N GLN A 902 -41.58 -33.58 -18.00
CA GLN A 902 -42.83 -34.21 -17.62
C GLN A 902 -42.92 -35.67 -18.07
N GLU A 903 -42.39 -36.01 -19.24
CA GLU A 903 -42.30 -37.40 -19.74
C GLU A 903 -41.36 -38.25 -18.87
N ILE A 904 -40.17 -37.72 -18.52
CA ILE A 904 -39.24 -38.42 -17.61
C ILE A 904 -39.89 -38.61 -16.24
N LYS A 905 -40.60 -37.59 -15.74
CA LYS A 905 -41.35 -37.66 -14.48
C LYS A 905 -42.39 -38.77 -14.53
N ALA A 906 -43.26 -38.80 -15.55
CA ALA A 906 -44.28 -39.84 -15.67
C ALA A 906 -43.66 -41.25 -15.63
N LYS A 907 -42.56 -41.44 -16.38
CA LYS A 907 -41.80 -42.69 -16.38
C LYS A 907 -41.19 -43.03 -15.03
N SER A 908 -40.64 -42.06 -14.28
CA SER A 908 -40.07 -42.33 -12.96
C SER A 908 -41.12 -42.78 -11.94
N PHE A 909 -42.33 -42.22 -11.99
CA PHE A 909 -43.46 -42.67 -11.16
C PHE A 909 -43.89 -44.08 -11.53
N GLU A 910 -44.03 -44.40 -12.82
CA GLU A 910 -44.37 -45.75 -13.27
C GLU A 910 -43.34 -46.79 -12.82
N ASP A 911 -42.05 -46.50 -12.97
CA ASP A 911 -40.95 -47.38 -12.54
C ASP A 911 -40.91 -47.56 -11.01
N ASN A 912 -41.26 -46.53 -10.25
CA ASN A 912 -41.35 -46.62 -8.79
C ASN A 912 -42.59 -47.39 -8.31
N ILE A 913 -43.75 -47.20 -8.94
CA ILE A 913 -44.98 -47.95 -8.63
C ILE A 913 -44.79 -49.44 -8.91
N LYS A 914 -44.24 -49.80 -10.08
CA LYS A 914 -43.99 -51.21 -10.45
C LYS A 914 -43.16 -51.94 -9.39
N ASP A 915 -42.15 -51.28 -8.84
CA ASP A 915 -41.29 -51.88 -7.81
C ASP A 915 -41.99 -52.00 -6.44
N ILE A 916 -42.84 -51.04 -6.06
CA ILE A 916 -43.67 -51.16 -4.85
C ILE A 916 -44.63 -52.34 -5.00
N THR A 917 -45.30 -52.47 -6.15
CA THR A 917 -46.22 -53.58 -6.41
C THR A 917 -45.50 -54.94 -6.44
N HIS A 918 -44.29 -55.01 -7.00
CA HIS A 918 -43.48 -56.23 -7.03
C HIS A 918 -42.91 -56.60 -5.64
N THR A 919 -42.71 -55.62 -4.75
CA THR A 919 -42.27 -55.85 -3.36
C THR A 919 -43.42 -56.28 -2.44
N LEU A 920 -44.67 -55.90 -2.76
CA LEU A 920 -45.88 -56.27 -2.00
C LEU A 920 -46.48 -57.63 -2.41
N THR A 921 -46.03 -58.20 -3.53
CA THR A 921 -46.50 -59.50 -4.05
C THR A 921 -45.54 -60.66 -3.77
N TYR A 922 -44.45 -60.39 -3.06
CA TYR A 922 -43.57 -61.34 -2.39
C TYR A 922 -43.66 -61.13 -0.89
#